data_AF-A0A4U1ZM49-F1
#
_entry.id   AF-A0A4U1ZM49-F1
#
_cell.length_a   1.000
_cell.length_b   1.000
_cell.length_c   1.000
_cell.angle_alpha   90.00
_cell.angle_beta   90.00
_cell.angle_gamma   90.00
#
_symmetry.space_group_name_H-M   'P 1'
#
loop_
_entity.id
_entity.type
_entity.pdbx_description
1 polymer ?
#
loop_
_entity_poly.entity_id
_entity_poly.type
_entity_poly.pdbx_seq_one_letter_code
_entity_poly.pdbx_strand_id
1 'polypeptide(L)'
;MENLDGELVFVHKSDVGKEIKTSLTPLVLELSDWNIFTDHMISYCNGKAVSTRTTWIGRINLALPSVIKSLGIKQLPSNSQDWQAFIKQWYVDTITTKDSKSSIETRVSTWNRSIKPFLEFMQVRDTIPIDVIVPKMRRVGEVQANSSFKVSLIGESPPKKVNSQLHNETNERRNLLTPISLSRTDAEYLDEVRFELERKRAHLLMCLTDYWNTVKTFHDFGKKIISTFEREHSDLVARIISGDVYDYVQREGKVPPLRHHIAIPNDRTSFELYLFIISSRLDGLYKPSKLTSVNLPRKRMATCEKEFGDDYFFPKTFLENDEYIDTVDKINWCMGIYTPRDIAYFIALLMMLNPKFNYQPLLSSKVVDKDGKLMLEVSDIGFTYSIDKPRAKSIKKEELDEVSLEIIHTLIQCNTLRAGLIDKNISKNLFLSVNHTRTGLTSLAHSTVSAHLTGYNKKHSENKEDPYDGICLSHYFPSLLKVGLGPNTISHSKIRATEGVLEWFRTGSVRATSRKLGNTKKVVLENYIPKELITAFSTRLVRRIQNVIIVSATYKEDYLLEAVDFESLTEVHEFIDKILSFDKKTSSPLVSYLKNISKRKSDIEFSGNLITSISSTTLTALYLYREAALKSNVEMRVLTEIESKSGISPLALITLANYLMLVLPNNKDNLIREANIQALEKSKRLLPEVNWDGIFIKREKMI
;
A
#
# COMPACT_ATOMS: atom_id res chain seq x y z
N MET A 1 1.87 -7.56 43.86
CA MET A 1 3.30 -7.92 43.79
C MET A 1 3.49 -9.14 44.67
N GLU A 2 4.37 -10.04 44.28
CA GLU A 2 4.75 -11.20 45.10
C GLU A 2 6.27 -11.12 45.35
N ASN A 3 6.70 -11.44 46.57
CA ASN A 3 8.11 -11.64 46.87
C ASN A 3 8.42 -13.12 46.60
N LEU A 4 9.21 -13.39 45.57
CA LEU A 4 9.61 -14.73 45.16
C LEU A 4 11.14 -14.78 45.27
N ASP A 5 11.66 -15.62 46.16
CA ASP A 5 13.10 -15.86 46.34
C ASP A 5 13.96 -14.58 46.54
N GLY A 6 13.43 -13.56 47.22
CA GLY A 6 14.15 -12.31 47.49
C GLY A 6 14.08 -11.28 46.35
N GLU A 7 13.35 -11.58 45.27
CA GLU A 7 13.05 -10.64 44.19
C GLU A 7 11.60 -10.17 44.26
N LEU A 8 11.40 -8.85 44.09
CA LEU A 8 10.07 -8.25 43.97
C LEU A 8 9.55 -8.44 42.54
N VAL A 9 8.50 -9.26 42.38
CA VAL A 9 7.97 -9.65 41.08
C VAL A 9 6.59 -9.04 40.84
N PHE A 10 6.44 -8.35 39.71
CA PHE A 10 5.15 -7.96 39.17
C PHE A 10 4.47 -9.15 38.51
N VAL A 11 3.40 -9.64 39.14
CA VAL A 11 2.53 -10.67 38.56
C VAL A 11 1.35 -9.99 37.87
N HIS A 12 1.18 -10.25 36.57
CA HIS A 12 0.07 -9.75 35.78
C HIS A 12 -0.70 -10.93 35.15
N LYS A 13 -2.02 -10.93 35.28
CA LYS A 13 -2.88 -11.85 34.52
C LYS A 13 -3.19 -11.25 33.14
N SER A 14 -2.87 -11.99 32.09
CA SER A 14 -3.21 -11.65 30.70
C SER A 14 -4.70 -11.82 30.41
N ASP A 15 -5.18 -11.18 29.34
CA ASP A 15 -6.55 -11.32 28.82
C ASP A 15 -6.88 -12.77 28.41
N VAL A 16 -5.88 -13.65 28.34
CA VAL A 16 -5.98 -15.09 28.02
C VAL A 16 -5.76 -15.97 29.26
N GLY A 17 -5.76 -15.39 30.47
CA GLY A 17 -5.65 -16.12 31.74
C GLY A 17 -4.23 -16.59 32.13
N LYS A 18 -3.21 -16.38 31.28
CA LYS A 18 -1.80 -16.66 31.63
C LYS A 18 -1.24 -15.60 32.57
N GLU A 19 -0.56 -16.04 33.62
CA GLU A 19 0.24 -15.18 34.50
C GLU A 19 1.58 -14.87 33.86
N ILE A 20 1.91 -13.58 33.78
CA ILE A 20 3.19 -13.07 33.28
C ILE A 20 3.88 -12.35 34.44
N LYS A 21 5.10 -12.79 34.74
CA LYS A 21 5.93 -12.30 35.85
C LYS A 21 7.04 -11.40 35.30
N THR A 22 7.26 -10.23 35.90
CA THR A 22 8.37 -9.31 35.55
C THR A 22 9.06 -8.86 36.85
N SER A 23 10.34 -9.20 37.04
CA SER A 23 11.10 -8.82 38.24
C SER A 23 11.59 -7.37 38.18
N LEU A 24 11.64 -6.71 39.34
CA LEU A 24 12.32 -5.44 39.56
C LEU A 24 13.81 -5.68 39.79
N THR A 25 14.65 -4.76 39.32
CA THR A 25 16.10 -4.87 39.53
C THR A 25 16.43 -4.67 41.03
N PRO A 26 17.30 -5.50 41.63
CA PRO A 26 17.65 -5.39 43.06
C PRO A 26 18.15 -4.01 43.50
N LEU A 27 18.87 -3.30 42.61
CA LEU A 27 19.37 -1.93 42.85
C LEU A 27 18.27 -0.89 43.08
N VAL A 28 17.04 -1.12 42.60
CA VAL A 28 15.90 -0.22 42.86
C VAL A 28 15.41 -0.40 44.29
N LEU A 29 15.56 -1.59 44.86
CA LEU A 29 15.16 -1.92 46.24
C LEU A 29 16.14 -1.34 47.28
N GLU A 30 17.32 -0.88 46.85
CA GLU A 30 18.28 -0.18 47.70
C GLU A 30 17.88 1.28 48.01
N LEU A 31 16.88 1.82 47.29
CA LEU A 31 16.30 3.13 47.58
C LEU A 31 15.35 3.02 48.78
N SER A 32 15.52 3.90 49.78
CA SER A 32 14.65 3.94 50.97
C SER A 32 13.18 4.23 50.68
N ASP A 33 12.88 4.82 49.52
CA ASP A 33 11.56 5.23 49.04
C ASP A 33 11.18 4.55 47.71
N TRP A 34 11.72 3.35 47.46
CA TRP A 34 11.46 2.55 46.27
C TRP A 34 9.96 2.28 46.01
N ASN A 35 9.16 2.23 47.07
CA ASN A 35 7.72 2.02 47.03
C ASN A 35 7.00 3.14 46.26
N ILE A 36 7.41 4.39 46.43
CA ILE A 36 6.81 5.54 45.71
C ILE A 36 7.03 5.38 44.20
N PHE A 37 8.25 5.07 43.80
CA PHE A 37 8.61 4.89 42.39
C PHE A 37 7.86 3.71 41.75
N THR A 38 7.81 2.58 42.45
CA THR A 38 7.16 1.36 41.97
C THR A 38 5.64 1.49 41.90
N ASP A 39 5.00 2.18 42.84
CA ASP A 39 3.57 2.49 42.80
C ASP A 39 3.21 3.35 41.59
N HIS A 40 4.06 4.31 41.22
CA HIS A 40 3.89 5.07 39.98
C HIS A 40 4.10 4.22 38.72
N MET A 41 5.05 3.27 38.72
CA MET A 41 5.21 2.32 37.61
C MET A 41 3.98 1.44 37.41
N ILE A 42 3.39 0.92 38.51
CA ILE A 42 2.13 0.17 38.48
C ILE A 42 1.00 1.05 37.95
N SER A 43 0.87 2.25 38.51
CA SER A 43 -0.19 3.20 38.16
C SER A 43 -0.13 3.62 36.70
N TYR A 44 1.07 3.81 36.15
CA TYR A 44 1.27 4.11 34.74
C TYR A 44 0.88 2.95 33.82
N CYS A 45 1.04 1.71 34.29
CA CYS A 45 0.69 0.50 33.54
C CYS A 45 -0.81 0.18 33.56
N ASN A 46 -1.60 0.79 34.45
CA ASN A 46 -3.03 0.60 34.53
C ASN A 46 -3.71 1.03 33.21
N GLY A 47 -4.51 0.13 32.63
CA GLY A 47 -5.18 0.34 31.34
C GLY A 47 -4.37 0.02 30.08
N LYS A 48 -3.08 -0.35 30.19
CA LYS A 48 -2.27 -0.82 29.04
C LYS A 48 -2.42 -2.32 28.81
N ALA A 49 -2.22 -2.81 27.58
CA ALA A 49 -2.20 -4.25 27.28
C ALA A 49 -0.99 -4.95 27.93
N VAL A 50 -1.14 -6.22 28.35
CA VAL A 50 -0.14 -6.91 29.18
C VAL A 50 1.24 -7.04 28.52
N SER A 51 1.31 -7.36 27.22
CA SER A 51 2.58 -7.39 26.47
C SER A 51 3.30 -6.04 26.45
N THR A 52 2.54 -4.94 26.51
CA THR A 52 3.07 -3.58 26.56
C THR A 52 3.61 -3.25 27.96
N ARG A 53 2.97 -3.75 29.02
CA ARG A 53 3.44 -3.58 30.42
C ARG A 53 4.80 -4.23 30.62
N THR A 54 4.95 -5.51 30.28
CA THR A 54 6.22 -6.25 30.42
C THR A 54 7.36 -5.59 29.65
N THR A 55 7.10 -5.22 28.39
CA THR A 55 8.10 -4.55 27.54
C THR A 55 8.52 -3.19 28.11
N TRP A 56 7.57 -2.44 28.70
CA TRP A 56 7.83 -1.11 29.23
C TRP A 56 8.58 -1.17 30.57
N ILE A 57 8.13 -2.02 31.50
CA ILE A 57 8.80 -2.23 32.80
C ILE A 57 10.23 -2.72 32.56
N GLY A 58 10.42 -3.70 31.67
CA GLY A 58 11.75 -4.20 31.32
C GLY A 58 12.67 -3.12 30.76
N ARG A 59 12.14 -2.17 29.98
CA ARG A 59 12.95 -1.06 29.42
C ARG A 59 13.37 -0.02 30.47
N ILE A 60 12.53 0.23 31.47
CA ILE A 60 12.90 1.10 32.60
C ILE A 60 13.93 0.39 33.48
N ASN A 61 13.70 -0.89 33.79
CA ASN A 61 14.61 -1.71 34.59
C ASN A 61 16.00 -1.88 33.96
N LEU A 62 16.12 -1.78 32.64
CA LEU A 62 17.41 -1.79 31.94
C LEU A 62 18.19 -0.47 32.06
N ALA A 63 17.51 0.66 32.22
CA ALA A 63 18.13 1.99 32.15
C ALA A 63 18.25 2.70 33.50
N LEU A 64 17.41 2.35 34.48
CA LEU A 64 17.39 2.95 35.80
C LEU A 64 18.58 2.56 36.70
N PRO A 65 19.07 1.30 36.72
CA PRO A 65 20.13 0.88 37.65
C PRO A 65 21.47 1.60 37.44
N SER A 66 21.80 1.95 36.18
CA SER A 66 23.04 2.68 35.87
C SER A 66 23.04 4.06 36.50
N VAL A 67 21.88 4.71 36.59
CA VAL A 67 21.72 6.05 37.17
C VAL A 67 21.85 6.02 38.68
N ILE A 68 21.16 5.07 39.33
CA ILE A 68 21.24 4.87 40.77
C ILE A 68 22.70 4.64 41.18
N LYS A 69 23.41 3.79 40.43
CA LYS A 69 24.85 3.53 40.65
C LYS A 69 25.73 4.75 40.36
N SER A 70 25.45 5.51 39.30
CA SER A 70 26.28 6.66 38.91
C SER A 70 26.18 7.83 39.90
N LEU A 71 25.00 8.05 40.49
CA LEU A 71 24.75 9.13 41.44
C LEU A 71 24.89 8.69 42.91
N GLY A 72 24.94 7.39 43.19
CA GLY A 72 25.05 6.86 44.56
C GLY A 72 23.86 7.24 45.45
N ILE A 73 22.68 7.44 44.87
CA ILE A 73 21.49 7.89 45.61
C ILE A 73 20.89 6.76 46.43
N LYS A 74 20.48 7.09 47.67
CA LYS A 74 19.77 6.18 48.60
C LYS A 74 18.29 6.55 48.78
N GLN A 75 17.88 7.68 48.21
CA GLN A 75 16.52 8.19 48.24
C GLN A 75 16.25 8.96 46.94
N LEU A 76 15.00 9.04 46.49
CA LEU A 76 14.63 9.90 45.36
C LEU A 76 14.87 11.39 45.70
N PRO A 77 15.11 12.22 44.67
CA PRO A 77 15.27 13.65 44.85
C PRO A 77 14.06 14.32 45.51
N SER A 78 14.29 15.31 46.36
CA SER A 78 13.23 16.05 47.08
C SER A 78 13.00 17.47 46.57
N ASN A 79 13.97 18.05 45.83
CA ASN A 79 13.87 19.39 45.26
C ASN A 79 14.07 19.38 43.73
N SER A 80 13.69 20.48 43.07
CA SER A 80 13.76 20.58 41.60
C SER A 80 15.18 20.48 41.03
N GLN A 81 16.20 20.97 41.75
CA GLN A 81 17.59 20.91 41.29
C GLN A 81 18.12 19.47 41.25
N ASP A 82 17.86 18.71 42.32
CA ASP A 82 18.26 17.32 42.43
C ASP A 82 17.49 16.44 41.43
N TRP A 83 16.20 16.72 41.21
CA TRP A 83 15.43 16.08 40.15
C TRP A 83 15.99 16.37 38.75
N GLN A 84 16.38 17.62 38.50
CA GLN A 84 16.98 18.00 37.22
C GLN A 84 18.33 17.30 37.00
N ALA A 85 19.16 17.17 38.04
CA ALA A 85 20.41 16.44 38.00
C ALA A 85 20.17 14.93 37.76
N PHE A 86 19.21 14.34 38.45
CA PHE A 86 18.82 12.94 38.28
C PHE A 86 18.36 12.62 36.86
N ILE A 87 17.46 13.43 36.30
CA ILE A 87 16.95 13.23 34.93
C ILE A 87 18.04 13.44 33.89
N LYS A 88 18.93 14.43 34.10
CA LYS A 88 20.07 14.66 33.22
C LYS A 88 21.02 13.46 33.20
N GLN A 89 21.31 12.88 34.37
CA GLN A 89 22.17 11.71 34.45
C GLN A 89 21.48 10.48 33.84
N TRP A 90 20.18 10.31 34.05
CA TRP A 90 19.42 9.24 33.41
C TRP A 90 19.41 9.33 31.90
N TYR A 91 19.30 10.54 31.36
CA TYR A 91 19.44 10.78 29.94
C TYR A 91 20.80 10.35 29.42
N VAL A 92 21.89 10.75 30.10
CA VAL A 92 23.27 10.41 29.72
C VAL A 92 23.48 8.89 29.78
N ASP A 93 23.15 8.25 30.89
CA ASP A 93 23.40 6.83 31.09
C ASP A 93 22.60 5.96 30.12
N THR A 94 21.37 6.35 29.77
CA THR A 94 20.60 5.64 28.74
C THR A 94 21.35 5.59 27.40
N ILE A 95 22.18 6.59 27.08
CA ILE A 95 22.99 6.66 25.86
C ILE A 95 24.36 6.00 26.05
N THR A 96 25.03 6.21 27.18
CA THR A 96 26.46 5.91 27.36
C THR A 96 26.74 4.58 28.07
N THR A 97 25.73 3.96 28.72
CA THR A 97 25.92 2.74 29.50
C THR A 97 26.57 1.64 28.66
N LYS A 98 27.70 1.11 29.15
CA LYS A 98 28.46 0.02 28.52
C LYS A 98 27.77 -1.34 28.67
N ASP A 99 26.91 -1.48 29.66
CA ASP A 99 26.18 -2.73 29.97
C ASP A 99 25.09 -3.05 28.93
N SER A 100 24.68 -2.08 28.12
CA SER A 100 23.71 -2.30 27.05
C SER A 100 24.41 -2.65 25.73
N LYS A 101 24.03 -3.76 25.10
CA LYS A 101 24.45 -4.07 23.71
C LYS A 101 23.55 -3.40 22.66
N SER A 102 22.57 -2.60 23.07
CA SER A 102 21.59 -1.99 22.17
C SER A 102 22.20 -0.87 21.33
N SER A 103 21.77 -0.75 20.07
CA SER A 103 22.16 0.36 19.19
C SER A 103 21.72 1.72 19.74
N ILE A 104 22.41 2.79 19.35
CA ILE A 104 22.06 4.18 19.75
C ILE A 104 20.60 4.50 19.39
N GLU A 105 20.13 4.08 18.21
CA GLU A 105 18.73 4.25 17.81
C GLU A 105 17.75 3.59 18.78
N THR A 106 18.05 2.36 19.21
CA THR A 106 17.21 1.63 20.16
C THR A 106 17.19 2.33 21.52
N ARG A 107 18.34 2.85 21.97
CA ARG A 107 18.45 3.63 23.23
C ARG A 107 17.62 4.91 23.17
N VAL A 108 17.72 5.67 22.07
CA VAL A 108 16.89 6.87 21.82
C VAL A 108 15.39 6.54 21.81
N SER A 109 15.02 5.44 21.16
CA SER A 109 13.63 4.95 21.13
C SER A 109 13.13 4.57 22.53
N THR A 110 13.97 3.89 23.33
CA THR A 110 13.66 3.53 24.72
C THR A 110 13.40 4.77 25.57
N TRP A 111 14.25 5.79 25.50
CA TRP A 111 14.05 7.04 26.22
C TRP A 111 12.73 7.72 25.81
N ASN A 112 12.57 8.01 24.51
CA ASN A 112 11.43 8.78 24.02
C ASN A 112 10.09 8.06 24.16
N ARG A 113 10.05 6.73 24.06
CA ARG A 113 8.79 5.96 24.11
C ARG A 113 8.44 5.40 25.49
N SER A 114 9.43 5.23 26.38
CA SER A 114 9.23 4.54 27.65
C SER A 114 9.56 5.44 28.84
N ILE A 115 10.77 5.98 28.91
CA ILE A 115 11.28 6.72 30.07
C ILE A 115 10.70 8.14 30.15
N LYS A 116 10.77 8.92 29.06
CA LYS A 116 10.23 10.30 29.04
C LYS A 116 8.72 10.33 29.38
N PRO A 117 7.84 9.53 28.75
CA PRO A 117 6.42 9.52 29.10
C PRO A 117 6.13 9.08 30.54
N PHE A 118 7.03 8.30 31.15
CA PHE A 118 6.94 7.92 32.55
C PHE A 118 7.24 9.10 33.48
N LEU A 119 8.34 9.80 33.22
CA LEU A 119 8.75 10.99 33.96
C LEU A 119 7.68 12.09 33.85
N GLU A 120 7.14 12.31 32.66
CA GLU A 120 6.02 13.25 32.45
C GLU A 120 4.76 12.81 33.22
N PHE A 121 4.50 11.51 33.36
CA PHE A 121 3.40 11.03 34.20
C PHE A 121 3.63 11.27 35.69
N MET A 122 4.87 11.13 36.17
CA MET A 122 5.23 11.48 37.54
C MET A 122 5.11 12.99 37.81
N GLN A 123 5.39 13.84 36.81
CA GLN A 123 5.14 15.29 36.91
C GLN A 123 3.65 15.62 37.08
N VAL A 124 2.77 14.94 36.33
CA VAL A 124 1.31 15.12 36.45
C VAL A 124 0.76 14.65 37.81
N ARG A 125 1.53 13.85 38.56
CA ARG A 125 1.17 13.33 39.89
C ARG A 125 1.86 14.07 41.03
N ASP A 126 2.47 15.22 40.74
CA ASP A 126 3.18 16.08 41.70
C ASP A 126 4.37 15.40 42.40
N THR A 127 4.87 14.27 41.89
CA THR A 127 6.06 13.58 42.42
C THR A 127 7.35 14.26 41.93
N ILE A 128 7.32 14.76 40.69
CA ILE A 128 8.41 15.54 40.10
C ILE A 128 7.89 16.98 39.94
N PRO A 129 8.60 17.99 40.45
CA PRO A 129 8.21 19.38 40.26
C PRO A 129 8.03 19.76 38.79
N ILE A 130 7.04 20.60 38.49
CA ILE A 130 6.65 20.95 37.12
C ILE A 130 7.71 21.77 36.37
N ASP A 131 8.60 22.44 37.09
CA ASP A 131 9.72 23.22 36.57
C ASP A 131 10.90 22.35 36.11
N VAL A 132 10.91 21.06 36.45
CA VAL A 132 11.94 20.11 36.01
C VAL A 132 11.73 19.77 34.53
N ILE A 133 12.76 19.95 33.72
CA ILE A 133 12.71 19.70 32.28
C ILE A 133 13.02 18.23 32.00
N VAL A 134 12.06 17.52 31.38
CA VAL A 134 12.26 16.17 30.83
C VAL A 134 12.64 16.26 29.34
N PRO A 135 13.92 16.11 28.97
CA PRO A 135 14.36 16.33 27.60
C PRO A 135 13.88 15.23 26.64
N LYS A 136 13.73 15.57 25.35
CA LYS A 136 13.51 14.59 24.27
C LYS A 136 14.85 14.26 23.61
N MET A 137 15.17 12.98 23.45
CA MET A 137 16.34 12.55 22.69
C MET A 137 16.12 12.76 21.19
N ARG A 138 17.11 13.32 20.49
CA ARG A 138 17.13 13.36 19.02
C ARG A 138 17.82 12.12 18.49
N ARG A 139 17.27 11.50 17.45
CA ARG A 139 17.92 10.34 16.81
C ARG A 139 19.07 10.84 15.91
N VAL A 140 20.19 10.14 15.90
CA VAL A 140 21.28 10.42 14.95
C VAL A 140 20.75 10.17 13.53
N GLY A 141 20.81 11.20 12.68
CA GLY A 141 20.19 11.16 11.35
C GLY A 141 18.66 11.18 11.38
N GLU A 142 18.03 11.74 12.43
CA GLU A 142 16.58 12.01 12.43
C GLU A 142 16.24 12.94 11.27
N VAL A 143 15.83 12.33 10.16
CA VAL A 143 15.25 13.02 9.02
C VAL A 143 14.07 13.81 9.55
N GLN A 144 14.11 15.13 9.42
CA GLN A 144 13.01 15.99 9.84
C GLN A 144 11.71 15.47 9.20
N ALA A 145 10.58 15.57 9.91
CA ALA A 145 9.29 15.10 9.41
C ALA A 145 8.90 15.69 8.03
N ASN A 146 9.54 16.81 7.64
CA ASN A 146 9.35 17.53 6.38
C ASN A 146 10.58 17.45 5.46
N SER A 147 11.43 16.43 5.59
CA SER A 147 12.56 16.28 4.69
C SER A 147 12.09 15.81 3.31
N SER A 148 12.67 16.39 2.27
CA SER A 148 12.54 15.94 0.87
C SER A 148 13.00 14.49 0.63
N PHE A 149 13.65 13.84 1.60
CA PHE A 149 14.06 12.44 1.54
C PHE A 149 12.98 11.45 2.03
N LYS A 150 11.81 11.93 2.48
CA LYS A 150 10.72 11.07 2.93
C LYS A 150 9.93 10.52 1.74
N VAL A 151 10.36 9.34 1.29
CA VAL A 151 9.70 8.53 0.27
C VAL A 151 8.28 8.18 0.69
N SER A 152 7.28 8.65 -0.06
CA SER A 152 5.87 8.51 0.30
C SER A 152 5.00 7.98 -0.84
N LEU A 153 5.41 8.09 -2.10
CA LEU A 153 4.61 7.70 -3.26
C LEU A 153 5.18 6.45 -3.95
N ILE A 154 4.35 5.78 -4.74
CA ILE A 154 4.80 4.66 -5.58
C ILE A 154 5.87 5.12 -6.57
N GLY A 155 6.89 4.28 -6.80
CA GLY A 155 8.00 4.60 -7.70
C GLY A 155 9.12 5.42 -7.06
N GLU A 156 8.90 6.02 -5.89
CA GLU A 156 9.98 6.68 -5.16
C GLU A 156 10.81 5.63 -4.41
N SER A 157 12.14 5.81 -4.42
CA SER A 157 13.10 4.99 -3.69
C SER A 157 13.90 5.85 -2.73
N PRO A 158 14.31 5.32 -1.56
CA PRO A 158 15.17 6.06 -0.66
C PRO A 158 16.53 6.33 -1.35
N PRO A 159 17.15 7.47 -1.06
CA PRO A 159 18.46 7.79 -1.62
C PRO A 159 19.46 6.68 -1.26
N LYS A 160 20.10 6.11 -2.28
CA LYS A 160 21.19 5.14 -2.08
C LYS A 160 22.46 5.88 -1.71
N LYS A 161 23.23 5.34 -0.75
CA LYS A 161 24.55 5.89 -0.40
C LYS A 161 25.46 5.75 -1.62
N VAL A 162 26.10 6.84 -2.04
CA VAL A 162 27.02 6.81 -3.18
C VAL A 162 28.25 6.00 -2.76
N ASN A 163 28.48 4.86 -3.43
CA ASN A 163 29.73 4.12 -3.27
C ASN A 163 30.78 4.78 -4.18
N SER A 164 31.75 5.44 -3.56
CA SER A 164 32.83 6.17 -4.24
C SER A 164 33.72 5.28 -5.10
N GLN A 165 33.74 3.95 -4.89
CA GLN A 165 34.51 3.01 -5.71
C GLN A 165 33.81 2.70 -7.05
N LEU A 166 32.50 2.43 -7.03
CA LEU A 166 31.69 2.16 -8.23
C LEU A 166 31.53 3.40 -9.14
N HIS A 167 31.63 4.60 -8.56
CA HIS A 167 31.54 5.85 -9.31
C HIS A 167 32.69 6.02 -10.31
N ASN A 168 33.88 5.51 -9.99
CA ASN A 168 35.05 5.62 -10.87
C ASN A 168 34.98 4.65 -12.05
N GLU A 169 34.21 3.57 -11.96
CA GLU A 169 34.09 2.55 -13.01
C GLU A 169 32.96 2.82 -13.99
N THR A 170 31.88 3.51 -13.58
CA THR A 170 30.66 3.63 -14.39
C THR A 170 30.54 4.92 -15.20
N ASN A 171 31.39 5.93 -14.99
CA ASN A 171 31.35 7.24 -15.69
C ASN A 171 29.94 7.91 -15.71
N GLU A 172 29.01 7.47 -14.86
CA GLU A 172 27.69 8.08 -14.74
C GLU A 172 27.83 9.37 -13.92
N ARG A 173 27.86 10.53 -14.58
CA ARG A 173 27.64 11.82 -13.92
C ARG A 173 26.23 11.84 -13.31
N ARG A 174 26.10 11.39 -12.06
CA ARG A 174 24.90 11.64 -11.26
C ARG A 174 24.97 13.07 -10.76
N ASN A 175 24.39 14.00 -11.54
CA ASN A 175 24.19 15.36 -11.06
C ASN A 175 23.46 15.29 -9.71
N LEU A 176 24.14 15.76 -8.65
CA LEU A 176 23.58 15.86 -7.29
C LEU A 176 22.30 16.72 -7.26
N LEU A 177 22.16 17.59 -8.24
CA LEU A 177 20.95 18.33 -8.55
C LEU A 177 20.24 17.60 -9.68
N THR A 178 19.07 17.03 -9.39
CA THR A 178 18.12 16.64 -10.44
C THR A 178 17.92 17.87 -11.35
N PRO A 179 18.00 17.73 -12.68
CA PRO A 179 17.73 18.83 -13.59
C PRO A 179 16.24 19.18 -13.50
N ILE A 180 15.89 20.00 -12.52
CA ILE A 180 14.63 20.72 -12.51
C ILE A 180 14.77 21.69 -13.67
N SER A 181 13.99 21.46 -14.73
CA SER A 181 13.97 22.34 -15.89
C SER A 181 13.44 23.69 -15.42
N LEU A 182 14.34 24.64 -15.17
CA LEU A 182 14.00 25.98 -14.68
C LEU A 182 13.15 26.78 -15.69
N SER A 183 13.08 26.31 -16.93
CA SER A 183 12.22 26.85 -18.00
C SER A 183 10.76 26.43 -17.90
N ARG A 184 10.40 25.46 -17.05
CA ARG A 184 9.02 24.97 -16.93
C ARG A 184 8.25 25.78 -15.92
N THR A 185 6.96 25.97 -16.17
CA THR A 185 6.06 26.55 -15.18
C THR A 185 5.75 25.52 -14.08
N ASP A 186 5.44 26.00 -12.88
CA ASP A 186 4.97 25.14 -11.77
C ASP A 186 3.74 24.31 -12.17
N ALA A 187 2.89 24.83 -13.06
CA ALA A 187 1.70 24.15 -13.53
C ALA A 187 2.04 22.93 -14.39
N GLU A 188 2.93 23.11 -15.38
CA GLU A 188 3.40 22.01 -16.24
C GLU A 188 4.10 20.93 -15.43
N TYR A 189 4.96 21.33 -14.49
CA TYR A 189 5.62 20.38 -13.59
C TYR A 189 4.62 19.54 -12.78
N LEU A 190 3.59 20.16 -12.23
CA LEU A 190 2.56 19.45 -11.46
C LEU A 190 1.70 18.53 -12.33
N ASP A 191 1.41 18.91 -13.57
CA ASP A 191 0.70 18.06 -14.53
C ASP A 191 1.54 16.85 -14.95
N GLU A 192 2.86 17.01 -15.13
CA GLU A 192 3.78 15.89 -15.35
C GLU A 192 3.81 14.92 -14.16
N VAL A 193 3.97 15.45 -12.93
CA VAL A 193 3.96 14.62 -11.71
C VAL A 193 2.65 13.86 -11.57
N ARG A 194 1.53 14.52 -11.83
CA ARG A 194 0.22 13.90 -11.83
C ARG A 194 0.14 12.77 -12.86
N PHE A 195 0.52 13.03 -14.11
CA PHE A 195 0.46 12.04 -15.18
C PHE A 195 1.36 10.82 -14.89
N GLU A 196 2.59 11.05 -14.43
CA GLU A 196 3.52 9.98 -14.04
C GLU A 196 2.96 9.09 -12.92
N LEU A 197 2.32 9.71 -11.91
CA LEU A 197 1.66 8.96 -10.85
C LEU A 197 0.42 8.19 -11.36
N GLU A 198 -0.40 8.79 -12.23
CA GLU A 198 -1.55 8.13 -12.87
C GLU A 198 -1.08 6.92 -13.70
N ARG A 199 0.00 7.07 -14.48
CA ARG A 199 0.59 6.00 -15.30
C ARG A 199 1.11 4.84 -14.45
N LYS A 200 1.91 5.13 -13.42
CA LYS A 200 2.42 4.12 -12.48
C LYS A 200 1.28 3.39 -11.77
N ARG A 201 0.26 4.13 -11.33
CA ARG A 201 -0.93 3.60 -10.67
C ARG A 201 -1.74 2.71 -11.62
N ALA A 202 -1.88 3.07 -12.89
CA ALA A 202 -2.56 2.26 -13.90
C ALA A 202 -1.84 0.94 -14.18
N HIS A 203 -0.52 0.97 -14.41
CA HIS A 203 0.29 -0.23 -14.62
C HIS A 203 0.24 -1.17 -13.41
N LEU A 204 0.39 -0.62 -12.19
CA LEU A 204 0.31 -1.41 -10.97
C LEU A 204 -1.07 -2.08 -10.81
N LEU A 205 -2.16 -1.36 -11.11
CA LEU A 205 -3.51 -1.92 -11.05
C LEU A 205 -3.69 -3.07 -12.03
N MET A 206 -3.21 -2.89 -13.27
CA MET A 206 -3.26 -3.90 -14.32
C MET A 206 -2.53 -5.18 -13.89
N CYS A 207 -1.25 -5.08 -13.50
CA CYS A 207 -0.47 -6.24 -13.08
C CYS A 207 -1.06 -6.96 -11.86
N LEU A 208 -1.59 -6.21 -10.88
CA LEU A 208 -2.26 -6.82 -9.72
C LEU A 208 -3.57 -7.53 -10.12
N THR A 209 -4.30 -6.98 -11.08
CA THR A 209 -5.52 -7.59 -11.63
C THR A 209 -5.18 -8.85 -12.41
N ASP A 210 -4.13 -8.83 -13.24
CA ASP A 210 -3.67 -10.00 -13.99
C ASP A 210 -3.18 -11.11 -13.06
N TYR A 211 -2.54 -10.74 -11.94
CA TYR A 211 -2.19 -11.68 -10.89
C TYR A 211 -3.43 -12.32 -10.27
N TRP A 212 -4.45 -11.51 -9.93
CA TRP A 212 -5.73 -12.03 -9.42
C TRP A 212 -6.40 -12.97 -10.43
N ASN A 213 -6.50 -12.55 -11.69
CA ASN A 213 -7.11 -13.33 -12.77
C ASN A 213 -6.39 -14.67 -12.97
N THR A 214 -5.06 -14.70 -12.85
CA THR A 214 -4.28 -15.94 -12.88
C THR A 214 -4.72 -16.87 -11.75
N VAL A 215 -4.69 -16.40 -10.50
CA VAL A 215 -5.06 -17.24 -9.35
C VAL A 215 -6.52 -17.70 -9.45
N LYS A 216 -7.41 -16.82 -9.86
CA LYS A 216 -8.84 -17.08 -10.03
C LYS A 216 -9.11 -18.13 -11.11
N THR A 217 -8.44 -18.03 -12.26
CA THR A 217 -8.57 -19.01 -13.36
C THR A 217 -8.15 -20.40 -12.90
N PHE A 218 -7.06 -20.51 -12.15
CA PHE A 218 -6.63 -21.79 -11.57
C PHE A 218 -7.66 -22.32 -10.55
N HIS A 219 -8.17 -21.45 -9.68
CA HIS A 219 -9.19 -21.84 -8.70
C HIS A 219 -10.47 -22.35 -9.36
N ASP A 220 -10.99 -21.64 -10.37
CA ASP A 220 -12.21 -22.04 -11.08
C ASP A 220 -12.01 -23.33 -11.86
N PHE A 221 -10.82 -23.51 -12.44
CA PHE A 221 -10.42 -24.76 -13.08
C PHE A 221 -10.41 -25.94 -12.11
N GLY A 222 -9.76 -25.79 -10.94
CA GLY A 222 -9.72 -26.82 -9.91
C GLY A 222 -11.11 -27.13 -9.35
N LYS A 223 -11.91 -26.10 -9.07
CA LYS A 223 -13.30 -26.22 -8.60
C LYS A 223 -14.17 -26.99 -9.59
N LYS A 224 -14.04 -26.70 -10.89
CA LYS A 224 -14.76 -27.42 -11.94
C LYS A 224 -14.43 -28.91 -11.90
N ILE A 225 -13.14 -29.26 -11.93
CA ILE A 225 -12.67 -30.66 -11.87
C ILE A 225 -13.23 -31.36 -10.65
N ILE A 226 -13.06 -30.79 -9.45
CA ILE A 226 -13.50 -31.41 -8.20
C ILE A 226 -15.01 -31.66 -8.20
N SER A 227 -15.80 -30.76 -8.79
CA SER A 227 -17.26 -30.88 -8.82
C SER A 227 -17.80 -31.88 -9.85
N THR A 228 -17.07 -32.15 -10.94
CA THR A 228 -17.56 -33.01 -12.04
C THR A 228 -16.92 -34.40 -12.06
N PHE A 229 -15.71 -34.53 -11.51
CA PHE A 229 -14.88 -35.73 -11.68
C PHE A 229 -15.55 -37.03 -11.21
N GLU A 230 -16.18 -37.04 -10.03
CA GLU A 230 -16.84 -38.25 -9.50
C GLU A 230 -17.98 -38.73 -10.39
N ARG A 231 -18.72 -37.79 -11.00
CA ARG A 231 -19.82 -38.11 -11.93
C ARG A 231 -19.31 -38.61 -13.27
N GLU A 232 -18.20 -38.07 -13.76
CA GLU A 232 -17.65 -38.37 -15.09
C GLU A 232 -16.75 -39.61 -15.09
N HIS A 233 -16.10 -39.92 -13.96
CA HIS A 233 -15.12 -41.00 -13.83
C HIS A 233 -15.35 -41.86 -12.58
N SER A 234 -16.61 -42.24 -12.32
CA SER A 234 -17.02 -43.03 -11.15
C SER A 234 -16.22 -44.34 -10.98
N ASP A 235 -15.88 -45.01 -12.09
CA ASP A 235 -15.06 -46.23 -12.08
C ASP A 235 -13.67 -46.00 -11.49
N LEU A 236 -13.01 -44.87 -11.83
CA LEU A 236 -11.69 -44.53 -11.29
C LEU A 236 -11.75 -44.19 -9.81
N VAL A 237 -12.82 -43.53 -9.36
CA VAL A 237 -13.05 -43.26 -7.94
C VAL A 237 -13.25 -44.56 -7.16
N ALA A 238 -14.05 -45.50 -7.69
CA ALA A 238 -14.27 -46.81 -7.09
C ALA A 238 -12.96 -47.61 -6.95
N ARG A 239 -12.10 -47.58 -7.99
CA ARG A 239 -10.76 -48.19 -7.97
C ARG A 239 -9.85 -47.61 -6.87
N ILE A 240 -9.87 -46.29 -6.68
CA ILE A 240 -9.10 -45.62 -5.62
C ILE A 240 -9.63 -45.97 -4.22
N ILE A 241 -10.94 -46.19 -4.06
CA ILE A 241 -11.57 -46.65 -2.81
C ILE A 241 -11.20 -48.10 -2.51
N SER A 242 -11.24 -48.99 -3.51
CA SER A 242 -10.89 -50.42 -3.35
C SER A 242 -9.38 -50.66 -3.21
N GLY A 243 -8.55 -49.66 -3.51
CA GLY A 243 -7.09 -49.77 -3.46
C GLY A 243 -6.46 -50.33 -4.74
N ASP A 244 -7.25 -50.56 -5.78
CA ASP A 244 -6.78 -50.96 -7.11
C ASP A 244 -6.27 -49.75 -7.91
N VAL A 245 -5.03 -49.33 -7.64
CA VAL A 245 -4.49 -48.07 -8.18
C VAL A 245 -3.50 -48.26 -9.32
N TYR A 246 -3.41 -49.45 -9.90
CA TYR A 246 -2.39 -49.79 -10.89
C TYR A 246 -2.93 -50.50 -12.12
N ASP A 247 -2.49 -50.04 -13.29
CA ASP A 247 -2.64 -50.72 -14.57
C ASP A 247 -1.35 -51.47 -14.93
N TYR A 248 -1.50 -52.59 -15.65
CA TYR A 248 -0.38 -53.46 -16.03
C TYR A 248 -0.29 -53.54 -17.56
N VAL A 249 0.82 -53.05 -18.12
CA VAL A 249 1.08 -53.09 -19.56
C VAL A 249 2.09 -54.19 -19.85
N GLN A 250 1.72 -55.17 -20.68
CA GLN A 250 2.64 -56.23 -21.11
C GLN A 250 3.77 -55.66 -21.99
N ARG A 251 4.97 -56.23 -21.85
CA ARG A 251 6.15 -55.89 -22.63
C ARG A 251 6.50 -57.07 -23.53
N GLU A 252 7.08 -56.79 -24.69
CA GLU A 252 7.58 -57.83 -25.59
C GLU A 252 8.69 -58.65 -24.92
N GLY A 253 8.58 -59.98 -25.00
CA GLY A 253 9.55 -60.94 -24.43
C GLY A 253 9.21 -61.46 -23.03
N LYS A 254 10.18 -62.15 -22.38
CA LYS A 254 10.06 -62.70 -21.01
C LYS A 254 10.36 -61.64 -19.92
N VAL A 255 9.83 -60.43 -20.07
CA VAL A 255 10.03 -59.33 -19.11
C VAL A 255 8.73 -59.11 -18.31
N PRO A 256 8.79 -58.91 -16.97
CA PRO A 256 7.60 -58.61 -16.19
C PRO A 256 6.83 -57.39 -16.73
N PRO A 257 5.48 -57.36 -16.64
CA PRO A 257 4.67 -56.25 -17.12
C PRO A 257 5.01 -54.95 -16.39
N LEU A 258 4.97 -53.83 -17.12
CA LEU A 258 5.16 -52.51 -16.54
C LEU A 258 3.93 -52.16 -15.71
N ARG A 259 4.16 -51.79 -14.44
CA ARG A 259 3.13 -51.26 -13.54
C ARG A 259 3.03 -49.74 -13.68
N HIS A 260 1.86 -49.23 -14.06
CA HIS A 260 1.56 -47.80 -14.15
C HIS A 260 0.52 -47.43 -13.08
N HIS A 261 0.72 -46.34 -12.34
CA HIS A 261 -0.27 -45.89 -11.37
C HIS A 261 -1.28 -44.98 -12.04
N ILE A 262 -2.58 -45.24 -11.85
CA ILE A 262 -3.70 -44.57 -12.55
C ILE A 262 -3.84 -43.06 -12.29
N ALA A 263 -3.05 -42.52 -11.37
CA ALA A 263 -3.07 -41.11 -10.99
C ALA A 263 -1.72 -40.46 -11.29
N ILE A 264 -0.87 -41.06 -12.12
CA ILE A 264 0.34 -40.38 -12.60
C ILE A 264 -0.12 -39.32 -13.61
N PRO A 265 0.19 -38.03 -13.39
CA PRO A 265 -0.41 -36.94 -14.16
C PRO A 265 0.32 -36.75 -15.51
N ASN A 266 0.37 -37.81 -16.31
CA ASN A 266 0.91 -37.84 -17.67
C ASN A 266 -0.17 -37.62 -18.74
N ASP A 267 -1.42 -37.93 -18.41
CA ASP A 267 -2.59 -37.64 -19.23
C ASP A 267 -3.61 -36.80 -18.44
N ARG A 268 -4.57 -36.24 -19.18
CA ARG A 268 -5.55 -35.31 -18.64
C ARG A 268 -6.40 -35.93 -17.53
N THR A 269 -6.88 -37.15 -17.74
CA THR A 269 -7.77 -37.84 -16.80
C THR A 269 -7.03 -38.19 -15.50
N SER A 270 -5.80 -38.70 -15.62
CA SER A 270 -4.96 -39.01 -14.46
C SER A 270 -4.53 -37.76 -13.68
N PHE A 271 -4.32 -36.63 -14.38
CA PHE A 271 -4.09 -35.33 -13.75
C PHE A 271 -5.31 -34.84 -12.95
N GLU A 272 -6.49 -34.94 -13.54
CA GLU A 272 -7.75 -34.58 -12.88
C GLU A 272 -8.02 -35.47 -11.64
N LEU A 273 -7.77 -36.77 -11.77
CA LEU A 273 -7.82 -37.71 -10.65
C LEU A 273 -6.86 -37.31 -9.52
N TYR A 274 -5.63 -36.89 -9.87
CA TYR A 274 -4.64 -36.45 -8.90
C TYR A 274 -5.13 -35.24 -8.10
N LEU A 275 -5.70 -34.22 -8.76
CA LEU A 275 -6.27 -33.05 -8.10
C LEU A 275 -7.50 -33.43 -7.24
N PHE A 276 -8.38 -34.29 -7.76
CA PHE A 276 -9.55 -34.77 -7.03
C PHE A 276 -9.16 -35.49 -5.72
N ILE A 277 -8.13 -36.35 -5.76
CA ILE A 277 -7.64 -37.05 -4.56
C ILE A 277 -7.02 -36.07 -3.55
N ILE A 278 -6.28 -35.05 -4.00
CA ILE A 278 -5.76 -34.01 -3.09
C ILE A 278 -6.90 -33.28 -2.39
N SER A 279 -7.96 -32.91 -3.12
CA SER A 279 -9.11 -32.23 -2.52
C SER A 279 -9.86 -33.13 -1.53
N SER A 280 -10.14 -34.37 -1.90
CA SER A 280 -11.02 -35.27 -1.14
C SER A 280 -10.34 -35.97 0.03
N ARG A 281 -9.04 -36.31 -0.07
CA ARG A 281 -8.30 -37.06 0.96
C ARG A 281 -7.28 -36.24 1.74
N LEU A 282 -6.94 -35.04 1.27
CA LEU A 282 -5.97 -34.15 1.92
C LEU A 282 -6.52 -32.74 2.20
N ASP A 283 -7.83 -32.52 2.10
CA ASP A 283 -8.49 -31.21 2.29
C ASP A 283 -7.90 -30.10 1.39
N GLY A 284 -7.31 -30.48 0.24
CA GLY A 284 -6.61 -29.58 -0.66
C GLY A 284 -5.15 -29.29 -0.29
N LEU A 285 -4.64 -29.75 0.86
CA LEU A 285 -3.26 -29.50 1.29
C LEU A 285 -2.28 -30.45 0.60
N TYR A 286 -1.63 -29.96 -0.46
CA TYR A 286 -0.55 -30.71 -1.09
C TYR A 286 0.66 -30.85 -0.14
N LYS A 287 0.98 -32.09 0.24
CA LYS A 287 2.17 -32.43 1.04
C LYS A 287 2.86 -33.68 0.47
N PRO A 288 4.07 -33.54 -0.11
CA PRO A 288 4.77 -34.66 -0.76
C PRO A 288 4.94 -35.91 0.12
N SER A 289 5.13 -35.73 1.43
CA SER A 289 5.30 -36.86 2.36
C SER A 289 4.02 -37.65 2.65
N LYS A 290 2.84 -37.11 2.32
CA LYS A 290 1.53 -37.77 2.53
C LYS A 290 0.91 -38.34 1.25
N LEU A 291 1.57 -38.21 0.10
CA LEU A 291 0.99 -38.67 -1.17
C LEU A 291 0.74 -40.19 -1.16
N THR A 292 1.71 -40.98 -0.70
CA THR A 292 1.56 -42.44 -0.67
C THR A 292 0.51 -42.92 0.32
N SER A 293 0.26 -42.17 1.41
CA SER A 293 -0.77 -42.54 2.39
C SER A 293 -2.20 -42.35 1.88
N VAL A 294 -2.38 -41.62 0.78
CA VAL A 294 -3.69 -41.40 0.15
C VAL A 294 -3.83 -42.10 -1.21
N ASN A 295 -2.95 -43.06 -1.51
CA ASN A 295 -2.87 -43.77 -2.79
C ASN A 295 -2.57 -42.86 -3.99
N LEU A 296 -1.67 -41.89 -3.82
CA LEU A 296 -1.08 -41.12 -4.93
C LEU A 296 0.35 -41.59 -5.25
N PRO A 297 0.80 -41.46 -6.51
CA PRO A 297 2.14 -41.88 -6.91
C PRO A 297 3.22 -41.01 -6.28
N ARG A 298 4.41 -41.59 -6.11
CA ARG A 298 5.62 -40.84 -5.70
C ARG A 298 6.14 -39.92 -6.81
N LYS A 299 5.90 -40.25 -8.09
CA LYS A 299 6.24 -39.37 -9.22
C LYS A 299 5.47 -38.06 -9.02
N ARG A 300 6.19 -36.96 -8.89
CA ARG A 300 5.61 -35.65 -8.54
C ARG A 300 5.04 -35.00 -9.79
N MET A 301 3.94 -34.27 -9.62
CA MET A 301 3.36 -33.42 -10.66
C MET A 301 4.41 -32.49 -11.29
N ALA A 302 5.32 -31.94 -10.47
CA ALA A 302 6.42 -31.08 -10.92
C ALA A 302 7.40 -31.77 -11.90
N THR A 303 7.53 -33.09 -11.84
CA THR A 303 8.36 -33.84 -12.79
C THR A 303 7.64 -33.96 -14.13
N CYS A 304 6.35 -34.28 -14.10
CA CYS A 304 5.53 -34.35 -15.32
C CYS A 304 5.40 -32.97 -15.98
N GLU A 305 5.10 -31.91 -15.22
CA GLU A 305 5.01 -30.55 -15.75
C GLU A 305 6.28 -30.14 -16.50
N LYS A 306 7.47 -30.48 -15.98
CA LYS A 306 8.74 -30.23 -16.68
C LYS A 306 8.93 -31.07 -17.95
N GLU A 307 8.41 -32.30 -17.98
CA GLU A 307 8.49 -33.19 -19.15
C GLU A 307 7.60 -32.68 -20.30
N PHE A 308 6.42 -32.15 -19.98
CA PHE A 308 5.43 -31.68 -20.96
C PHE A 308 5.57 -30.18 -21.31
N GLY A 309 6.21 -29.38 -20.46
CA GLY A 309 6.39 -27.94 -20.69
C GLY A 309 5.06 -27.20 -20.81
N ASP A 310 4.92 -26.38 -21.87
CA ASP A 310 3.75 -25.52 -22.11
C ASP A 310 2.47 -26.31 -22.44
N ASP A 311 2.60 -27.57 -22.86
CA ASP A 311 1.47 -28.45 -23.18
C ASP A 311 0.86 -29.13 -21.95
N TYR A 312 1.31 -28.77 -20.74
CA TYR A 312 0.78 -29.35 -19.52
C TYR A 312 -0.66 -28.91 -19.22
N PHE A 313 -1.37 -29.69 -18.41
CA PHE A 313 -2.82 -29.58 -18.25
C PHE A 313 -3.31 -28.37 -17.41
N PHE A 314 -2.39 -27.54 -16.90
CA PHE A 314 -2.76 -26.33 -16.17
C PHE A 314 -3.29 -25.23 -17.10
N PRO A 315 -4.14 -24.32 -16.59
CA PRO A 315 -4.50 -23.11 -17.33
C PRO A 315 -3.26 -22.23 -17.61
N LYS A 316 -3.34 -21.44 -18.68
CA LYS A 316 -2.34 -20.40 -18.97
C LYS A 316 -2.37 -19.30 -17.91
N THR A 317 -1.21 -18.73 -17.62
CA THR A 317 -1.08 -17.61 -16.68
C THR A 317 -1.23 -16.28 -17.42
N PHE A 318 -1.59 -15.22 -16.68
CA PHE A 318 -1.54 -13.83 -17.16
C PHE A 318 -0.28 -13.11 -16.67
N LEU A 319 0.70 -13.86 -16.13
CA LEU A 319 1.97 -13.32 -15.67
C LEU A 319 2.91 -13.10 -16.86
N GLU A 320 3.74 -12.06 -16.83
CA GLU A 320 4.76 -11.85 -17.86
C GLU A 320 5.95 -12.80 -17.67
N ASN A 321 6.23 -13.19 -16.42
CA ASN A 321 7.20 -14.20 -16.06
C ASN A 321 6.64 -15.08 -14.92
N ASP A 322 6.49 -16.39 -15.17
CA ASP A 322 6.01 -17.38 -14.22
C ASP A 322 7.10 -18.33 -13.68
N GLU A 323 8.38 -18.10 -13.97
CA GLU A 323 9.53 -18.90 -13.50
C GLU A 323 9.60 -18.99 -11.97
N TYR A 324 9.08 -17.97 -11.27
CA TYR A 324 9.04 -17.88 -9.82
C TYR A 324 7.76 -18.48 -9.20
N ILE A 325 6.92 -19.14 -10.00
CA ILE A 325 5.73 -19.88 -9.57
C ILE A 325 6.02 -21.37 -9.70
N ASP A 326 6.06 -22.06 -8.58
CA ASP A 326 6.28 -23.51 -8.60
C ASP A 326 4.95 -24.28 -8.84
N THR A 327 5.07 -25.57 -9.15
CA THR A 327 3.90 -26.46 -9.29
C THR A 327 3.02 -26.48 -8.04
N VAL A 328 3.62 -26.26 -6.87
CA VAL A 328 2.91 -26.32 -5.58
C VAL A 328 2.02 -25.08 -5.41
N ASP A 329 2.46 -23.92 -5.87
CA ASP A 329 1.67 -22.70 -5.98
C ASP A 329 0.46 -22.93 -6.88
N LYS A 330 0.68 -23.48 -8.09
CA LYS A 330 -0.39 -23.82 -9.05
C LYS A 330 -1.42 -24.78 -8.45
N ILE A 331 -0.98 -25.85 -7.76
CA ILE A 331 -1.88 -26.77 -7.04
C ILE A 331 -2.63 -26.05 -5.92
N ASN A 332 -1.95 -25.22 -5.12
CA ASN A 332 -2.60 -24.48 -4.04
C ASN A 332 -3.69 -23.54 -4.60
N TRP A 333 -3.44 -22.87 -5.73
CA TRP A 333 -4.44 -22.03 -6.40
C TRP A 333 -5.64 -22.83 -6.89
N CYS A 334 -5.43 -24.00 -7.52
CA CYS A 334 -6.53 -24.91 -7.89
C CYS A 334 -7.40 -25.31 -6.69
N MET A 335 -6.77 -25.47 -5.53
CA MET A 335 -7.49 -25.79 -4.30
C MET A 335 -8.18 -24.54 -3.73
N GLY A 336 -7.63 -23.33 -3.91
CA GLY A 336 -8.08 -22.12 -3.20
C GLY A 336 -7.37 -21.97 -1.86
N ILE A 337 -6.09 -22.31 -1.83
CA ILE A 337 -5.16 -22.12 -0.72
C ILE A 337 -4.14 -21.07 -1.16
N TYR A 338 -3.91 -20.07 -0.30
CA TYR A 338 -3.08 -18.92 -0.67
C TYR A 338 -1.82 -18.84 0.19
N THR A 339 -0.77 -18.31 -0.41
CA THR A 339 0.51 -18.03 0.25
C THR A 339 0.51 -16.60 0.83
N PRO A 340 1.47 -16.25 1.71
CA PRO A 340 1.66 -14.87 2.15
C PRO A 340 1.89 -13.88 0.99
N ARG A 341 2.47 -14.35 -0.13
CA ARG A 341 2.69 -13.57 -1.36
C ARG A 341 1.36 -13.21 -2.01
N ASP A 342 0.51 -14.20 -2.26
CA ASP A 342 -0.76 -13.98 -2.96
C ASP A 342 -1.64 -12.98 -2.18
N ILE A 343 -1.69 -13.14 -0.85
CA ILE A 343 -2.42 -12.24 0.04
C ILE A 343 -1.85 -10.82 0.04
N ALA A 344 -0.53 -10.65 -0.10
CA ALA A 344 0.08 -9.33 -0.20
C ALA A 344 -0.45 -8.56 -1.42
N TYR A 345 -0.61 -9.26 -2.55
CA TYR A 345 -1.08 -8.69 -3.81
C TYR A 345 -2.60 -8.48 -3.80
N PHE A 346 -3.39 -9.39 -3.22
CA PHE A 346 -4.84 -9.19 -3.06
C PHE A 346 -5.13 -7.97 -2.20
N ILE A 347 -4.39 -7.79 -1.10
CA ILE A 347 -4.55 -6.61 -0.25
C ILE A 347 -4.10 -5.33 -0.97
N ALA A 348 -3.04 -5.38 -1.76
CA ALA A 348 -2.62 -4.24 -2.58
C ALA A 348 -3.71 -3.84 -3.58
N LEU A 349 -4.30 -4.80 -4.28
CA LEU A 349 -5.39 -4.59 -5.24
C LEU A 349 -6.64 -4.01 -4.56
N LEU A 350 -7.09 -4.63 -3.47
CA LEU A 350 -8.22 -4.15 -2.67
C LEU A 350 -7.98 -2.72 -2.15
N MET A 351 -6.75 -2.37 -1.75
CA MET A 351 -6.45 -1.00 -1.30
C MET A 351 -6.46 0.03 -2.42
N MET A 352 -6.17 -0.35 -3.66
CA MET A 352 -6.26 0.54 -4.82
C MET A 352 -7.70 0.79 -5.26
N LEU A 353 -8.54 -0.25 -5.16
CA LEU A 353 -9.97 -0.17 -5.47
C LEU A 353 -10.76 0.49 -4.34
N ASN A 354 -10.42 0.17 -3.09
CA ASN A 354 -11.06 0.63 -1.86
C ASN A 354 -10.07 1.34 -0.92
N PRO A 355 -9.67 2.60 -1.22
CA PRO A 355 -8.63 3.31 -0.50
C PRO A 355 -9.01 3.75 0.92
N LYS A 356 -10.27 3.56 1.39
CA LYS A 356 -10.57 3.76 2.82
C LYS A 356 -9.94 2.65 3.66
N PHE A 357 -9.74 1.45 3.12
CA PHE A 357 -9.21 0.30 3.85
C PHE A 357 -7.71 0.39 4.11
N ASN A 358 -7.33 0.44 5.38
CA ASN A 358 -5.92 0.51 5.80
C ASN A 358 -5.33 -0.90 5.76
N TYR A 359 -4.07 -1.02 5.30
CA TYR A 359 -3.34 -2.29 5.25
C TYR A 359 -3.50 -3.17 6.51
N GLN A 360 -3.13 -2.62 7.67
CA GLN A 360 -3.07 -3.41 8.90
C GLN A 360 -4.46 -3.89 9.36
N PRO A 361 -5.48 -3.02 9.49
CA PRO A 361 -6.87 -3.44 9.70
C PRO A 361 -7.42 -4.40 8.66
N LEU A 362 -7.10 -4.21 7.37
CA LEU A 362 -7.57 -5.06 6.28
C LEU A 362 -6.97 -6.46 6.39
N LEU A 363 -5.66 -6.61 6.64
CA LEU A 363 -5.04 -7.92 6.82
C LEU A 363 -5.66 -8.70 7.99
N SER A 364 -5.97 -8.00 9.09
CA SER A 364 -6.60 -8.60 10.28
C SER A 364 -8.13 -8.59 10.25
N SER A 365 -8.73 -8.32 9.10
CA SER A 365 -10.18 -8.20 8.97
C SER A 365 -10.86 -9.56 9.17
N LYS A 366 -12.13 -9.51 9.60
CA LYS A 366 -12.93 -10.68 9.92
C LYS A 366 -14.14 -10.77 9.02
N VAL A 367 -14.68 -11.97 8.86
CA VAL A 367 -15.92 -12.22 8.12
C VAL A 367 -17.14 -11.85 8.97
N VAL A 368 -17.03 -11.96 10.29
CA VAL A 368 -18.08 -11.58 11.25
C VAL A 368 -17.54 -10.71 12.38
N ASP A 369 -18.38 -9.81 12.87
CA ASP A 369 -18.12 -8.95 14.02
C ASP A 369 -18.19 -9.77 15.35
N LYS A 370 -17.87 -9.11 16.47
CA LYS A 370 -18.00 -9.61 17.84
C LYS A 370 -19.43 -10.07 18.14
N ASP A 371 -20.42 -9.34 17.62
CA ASP A 371 -21.84 -9.63 17.80
C ASP A 371 -22.37 -10.67 16.80
N GLY A 372 -21.50 -11.26 15.97
CA GLY A 372 -21.86 -12.28 14.98
C GLY A 372 -22.45 -11.75 13.67
N LYS A 373 -22.54 -10.42 13.52
CA LYS A 373 -23.00 -9.78 12.28
C LYS A 373 -21.99 -9.96 11.15
N LEU A 374 -22.46 -10.25 9.94
CA LEU A 374 -21.60 -10.36 8.75
C LEU A 374 -20.97 -8.99 8.42
N MET A 375 -19.66 -8.98 8.13
CA MET A 375 -18.94 -7.76 7.74
C MET A 375 -19.18 -7.40 6.27
N LEU A 376 -19.59 -8.37 5.46
CA LEU A 376 -20.07 -8.19 4.08
C LEU A 376 -21.60 -8.08 4.11
N GLU A 377 -22.14 -6.93 3.72
CA GLU A 377 -23.56 -6.62 3.77
C GLU A 377 -24.05 -6.11 2.41
N VAL A 378 -25.26 -6.51 2.03
CA VAL A 378 -25.98 -5.90 0.91
C VAL A 378 -26.58 -4.59 1.36
N SER A 379 -26.41 -3.53 0.58
CA SER A 379 -27.00 -2.21 0.78
C SER A 379 -27.77 -1.79 -0.46
N ASP A 380 -28.58 -0.72 -0.36
CA ASP A 380 -29.41 -0.19 -1.46
C ASP A 380 -28.60 0.18 -2.72
N ILE A 381 -27.30 0.42 -2.56
CA ILE A 381 -26.39 0.90 -3.62
C ILE A 381 -25.50 -0.24 -4.13
N GLY A 382 -25.40 -1.36 -3.41
CA GLY A 382 -24.51 -2.48 -3.74
C GLY A 382 -23.97 -3.21 -2.52
N PHE A 383 -22.94 -4.03 -2.71
CA PHE A 383 -22.28 -4.76 -1.62
C PHE A 383 -21.31 -3.85 -0.87
N THR A 384 -21.31 -3.94 0.45
CA THR A 384 -20.44 -3.15 1.32
C THR A 384 -19.66 -4.05 2.25
N TYR A 385 -18.38 -3.70 2.49
CA TYR A 385 -17.54 -4.40 3.45
C TYR A 385 -17.09 -3.46 4.57
N SER A 386 -17.11 -3.99 5.78
CA SER A 386 -16.75 -3.26 7.00
C SER A 386 -15.48 -3.81 7.62
N ILE A 387 -14.62 -2.93 8.13
CA ILE A 387 -13.36 -3.28 8.79
C ILE A 387 -13.24 -2.56 10.11
N ASP A 388 -12.95 -3.32 11.16
CA ASP A 388 -12.65 -2.79 12.48
C ASP A 388 -11.28 -2.14 12.54
N LYS A 389 -11.21 -0.95 13.13
CA LYS A 389 -9.95 -0.27 13.46
C LYS A 389 -9.83 -0.12 14.98
N PRO A 390 -9.35 -1.14 15.70
CA PRO A 390 -9.32 -1.16 17.17
C PRO A 390 -8.62 0.07 17.78
N ARG A 391 -7.47 0.46 17.20
CA ARG A 391 -6.68 1.62 17.65
C ARG A 391 -7.45 2.95 17.56
N ALA A 392 -8.36 3.07 16.59
CA ALA A 392 -9.13 4.28 16.36
C ALA A 392 -10.58 4.16 16.85
N LYS A 393 -10.94 3.04 17.52
CA LYS A 393 -12.29 2.73 17.99
C LYS A 393 -13.38 3.08 16.95
N SER A 394 -13.13 2.74 15.69
CA SER A 394 -14.01 3.07 14.57
C SER A 394 -14.07 1.94 13.56
N ILE A 395 -15.20 1.84 12.87
CA ILE A 395 -15.42 0.94 11.75
C ILE A 395 -15.22 1.74 10.45
N LYS A 396 -14.56 1.13 9.48
CA LYS A 396 -14.44 1.67 8.12
C LYS A 396 -15.30 0.83 7.20
N LYS A 397 -16.28 1.47 6.56
CA LYS A 397 -17.20 0.84 5.61
C LYS A 397 -16.98 1.44 4.22
N GLU A 398 -16.89 0.57 3.23
CA GLU A 398 -16.75 0.95 1.82
C GLU A 398 -17.64 0.07 0.95
N GLU A 399 -18.11 0.64 -0.16
CA GLU A 399 -18.83 -0.07 -1.21
C GLU A 399 -17.80 -0.77 -2.10
N LEU A 400 -18.06 -2.03 -2.42
CA LEU A 400 -17.16 -2.86 -3.19
C LEU A 400 -17.49 -2.73 -4.68
N ASP A 401 -16.46 -2.55 -5.49
CA ASP A 401 -16.56 -2.82 -6.91
C ASP A 401 -16.60 -4.33 -7.17
N GLU A 402 -16.91 -4.71 -8.40
CA GLU A 402 -17.09 -6.11 -8.82
C GLU A 402 -15.87 -6.98 -8.49
N VAL A 403 -14.66 -6.49 -8.77
CA VAL A 403 -13.41 -7.22 -8.52
C VAL A 403 -13.18 -7.38 -7.02
N SER A 404 -13.38 -6.33 -6.22
CA SER A 404 -13.21 -6.43 -4.76
C SER A 404 -14.23 -7.37 -4.12
N LEU A 405 -15.48 -7.36 -4.61
CA LEU A 405 -16.51 -8.31 -4.19
C LEU A 405 -16.12 -9.75 -4.55
N GLU A 406 -15.65 -9.97 -5.77
CA GLU A 406 -15.21 -11.28 -6.23
C GLU A 406 -14.07 -11.84 -5.38
N ILE A 407 -13.06 -11.02 -5.06
CA ILE A 407 -11.94 -11.39 -4.19
C ILE A 407 -12.45 -11.79 -2.81
N ILE A 408 -13.21 -10.92 -2.14
CA ILE A 408 -13.69 -11.15 -0.78
C ILE A 408 -14.58 -12.39 -0.73
N HIS A 409 -15.50 -12.52 -1.70
CA HIS A 409 -16.39 -13.66 -1.78
C HIS A 409 -15.63 -14.98 -2.03
N THR A 410 -14.66 -14.99 -2.93
CA THR A 410 -13.81 -16.17 -3.20
C THR A 410 -13.03 -16.57 -1.94
N LEU A 411 -12.45 -15.61 -1.21
CA LEU A 411 -11.76 -15.89 0.05
C LEU A 411 -12.70 -16.51 1.10
N ILE A 412 -13.92 -15.98 1.25
CA ILE A 412 -14.93 -16.53 2.17
C ILE A 412 -15.29 -17.96 1.78
N GLN A 413 -15.54 -18.22 0.49
CA GLN A 413 -15.84 -19.57 -0.01
C GLN A 413 -14.70 -20.55 0.29
N CYS A 414 -13.46 -20.18 -0.05
CA CYS A 414 -12.27 -20.99 0.20
C CYS A 414 -12.06 -21.31 1.68
N ASN A 415 -12.25 -20.33 2.56
CA ASN A 415 -12.12 -20.53 4.00
C ASN A 415 -13.23 -21.43 4.56
N THR A 416 -14.46 -21.28 4.05
CA THR A 416 -15.62 -22.08 4.46
C THR A 416 -15.43 -23.56 4.09
N LEU A 417 -14.99 -23.83 2.86
CA LEU A 417 -14.68 -25.19 2.40
C LEU A 417 -13.58 -25.86 3.23
N ARG A 418 -12.72 -25.07 3.88
CA ARG A 418 -11.55 -25.54 4.64
C ARG A 418 -11.66 -25.31 6.14
N ALA A 419 -12.87 -25.19 6.67
CA ALA A 419 -13.09 -24.96 8.09
C ALA A 419 -12.36 -25.98 8.98
N GLY A 420 -12.23 -27.23 8.53
CA GLY A 420 -11.49 -28.29 9.24
C GLY A 420 -9.98 -28.06 9.40
N LEU A 421 -9.38 -27.21 8.55
CA LEU A 421 -7.95 -26.87 8.57
C LEU A 421 -7.64 -25.59 9.36
N ILE A 422 -8.67 -24.92 9.89
CA ILE A 422 -8.56 -23.62 10.52
C ILE A 422 -8.81 -23.75 12.02
N ASP A 423 -7.88 -23.24 12.83
CA ASP A 423 -8.06 -23.17 14.28
C ASP A 423 -9.26 -22.26 14.63
N LYS A 424 -10.09 -22.69 15.60
CA LYS A 424 -11.26 -21.96 16.09
C LYS A 424 -10.97 -20.50 16.46
N ASN A 425 -9.75 -20.20 16.90
CA ASN A 425 -9.34 -18.83 17.28
C ASN A 425 -9.24 -17.87 16.09
N ILE A 426 -8.97 -18.39 14.90
CA ILE A 426 -8.73 -17.60 13.67
C ILE A 426 -9.76 -17.88 12.57
N SER A 427 -10.75 -18.74 12.84
CA SER A 427 -11.83 -19.13 11.91
C SER A 427 -12.61 -17.95 11.33
N LYS A 428 -12.67 -16.84 12.07
CA LYS A 428 -13.35 -15.62 11.65
C LYS A 428 -12.50 -14.72 10.76
N ASN A 429 -11.20 -14.96 10.59
CA ASN A 429 -10.33 -14.08 9.81
C ASN A 429 -10.58 -14.26 8.31
N LEU A 430 -10.59 -13.15 7.56
CA LEU A 430 -10.76 -13.19 6.10
C LEU A 430 -9.49 -13.70 5.40
N PHE A 431 -8.33 -13.17 5.78
CA PHE A 431 -7.05 -13.52 5.16
C PHE A 431 -6.33 -14.62 5.95
N LEU A 432 -6.21 -15.79 5.35
CA LEU A 432 -5.52 -16.95 5.91
C LEU A 432 -4.55 -17.52 4.87
N SER A 433 -3.35 -17.90 5.30
CA SER A 433 -2.37 -18.56 4.43
C SER A 433 -2.07 -19.97 4.88
N VAL A 434 -1.52 -20.79 3.98
CA VAL A 434 -0.88 -22.05 4.37
C VAL A 434 0.23 -21.79 5.39
N ASN A 435 0.31 -22.62 6.44
CA ASN A 435 1.40 -22.55 7.40
C ASN A 435 2.70 -23.17 6.85
N HIS A 436 3.84 -22.83 7.46
CA HIS A 436 5.15 -23.30 7.00
C HIS A 436 5.31 -24.83 7.02
N THR A 437 4.64 -25.53 7.95
CA THR A 437 4.64 -27.00 8.06
C THR A 437 3.66 -27.70 7.12
N ARG A 438 2.84 -26.93 6.39
CA ARG A 438 1.76 -27.39 5.51
C ARG A 438 0.82 -28.38 6.20
N THR A 439 0.38 -28.06 7.41
CA THR A 439 -0.57 -28.85 8.21
C THR A 439 -1.91 -28.17 8.40
N GLY A 440 -2.04 -26.89 8.06
CA GLY A 440 -3.27 -26.12 8.22
C GLY A 440 -3.11 -24.68 7.74
N LEU A 441 -4.13 -23.88 7.99
CA LEU A 441 -4.15 -22.46 7.67
C LEU A 441 -3.85 -21.61 8.90
N THR A 442 -3.15 -20.48 8.73
CA THR A 442 -2.74 -19.59 9.81
C THR A 442 -2.99 -18.13 9.47
N SER A 443 -3.15 -17.30 10.50
CA SER A 443 -3.07 -15.84 10.38
C SER A 443 -1.64 -15.38 10.07
N LEU A 444 -1.53 -14.24 9.42
CA LEU A 444 -0.26 -13.69 8.91
C LEU A 444 0.30 -12.56 9.76
N ALA A 445 1.63 -12.50 9.85
CA ALA A 445 2.33 -11.35 10.39
C ALA A 445 2.43 -10.23 9.33
N HIS A 446 2.20 -8.97 9.76
CA HIS A 446 2.24 -7.80 8.88
C HIS A 446 3.57 -7.63 8.13
N SER A 447 4.69 -7.97 8.77
CA SER A 447 6.03 -7.84 8.17
C SER A 447 6.24 -8.86 7.04
N THR A 448 5.72 -10.08 7.17
CA THR A 448 5.88 -11.15 6.18
C THR A 448 5.12 -10.81 4.90
N VAL A 449 3.87 -10.36 5.03
CA VAL A 449 3.04 -9.99 3.88
C VAL A 449 3.59 -8.74 3.20
N SER A 450 4.03 -7.74 3.97
CA SER A 450 4.61 -6.52 3.40
C SER A 450 5.91 -6.79 2.64
N ALA A 451 6.70 -7.79 3.04
CA ALA A 451 7.99 -8.11 2.43
C ALA A 451 7.85 -8.56 0.97
N HIS A 452 6.79 -9.30 0.62
CA HIS A 452 6.54 -9.74 -0.76
C HIS A 452 6.20 -8.58 -1.70
N LEU A 453 5.57 -7.52 -1.18
CA LEU A 453 5.28 -6.34 -1.99
C LEU A 453 6.51 -5.43 -2.14
N THR A 454 7.31 -5.28 -1.08
CA THR A 454 8.50 -4.41 -1.09
C THR A 454 9.75 -5.09 -1.64
N GLY A 455 9.79 -6.41 -1.75
CA GLY A 455 11.02 -7.17 -2.03
C GLY A 455 11.99 -7.22 -0.85
N TYR A 456 11.53 -6.93 0.38
CA TYR A 456 12.40 -6.94 1.55
C TYR A 456 12.83 -8.37 1.91
N ASN A 457 14.13 -8.60 2.05
CA ASN A 457 14.68 -9.90 2.41
C ASN A 457 15.47 -9.82 3.73
N LYS A 458 14.87 -10.37 4.80
CA LYS A 458 15.48 -10.35 6.15
C LYS A 458 16.86 -11.00 6.20
N LYS A 459 17.08 -12.11 5.47
CA LYS A 459 18.37 -12.84 5.47
C LYS A 459 19.51 -12.02 4.85
N HIS A 460 19.19 -11.13 3.92
CA HIS A 460 20.17 -10.28 3.24
C HIS A 460 20.40 -8.96 3.98
N SER A 461 19.45 -8.52 4.80
CA SER A 461 19.58 -7.29 5.61
C SER A 461 20.69 -7.34 6.65
N GLU A 462 21.13 -8.53 7.05
CA GLU A 462 22.21 -8.71 8.04
C GLU A 462 23.61 -8.70 7.40
N ASN A 463 23.75 -8.90 6.07
CA ASN A 463 25.05 -9.18 5.43
C ASN A 463 25.34 -8.45 4.07
N LYS A 464 24.51 -7.52 3.55
CA LYS A 464 24.79 -6.78 2.30
C LYS A 464 24.24 -5.33 2.27
N GLU A 465 24.74 -4.53 1.32
CA GLU A 465 24.39 -3.11 1.09
C GLU A 465 22.92 -2.84 0.66
N ASP A 466 22.21 -3.83 0.07
CA ASP A 466 20.80 -3.68 -0.35
C ASP A 466 19.88 -4.74 0.31
N PRO A 467 18.99 -4.34 1.24
CA PRO A 467 18.07 -5.25 1.91
C PRO A 467 16.83 -5.62 1.06
N TYR A 468 16.69 -5.05 -0.14
CA TYR A 468 15.54 -5.23 -1.03
C TYR A 468 15.89 -6.06 -2.27
N ASP A 469 16.36 -7.28 -2.04
CA ASP A 469 16.79 -8.27 -3.04
C ASP A 469 15.88 -9.52 -3.06
N GLY A 470 14.66 -9.38 -2.53
CA GLY A 470 13.66 -10.44 -2.51
C GLY A 470 12.77 -10.44 -3.76
N ILE A 471 12.22 -11.61 -4.09
CA ILE A 471 11.19 -11.75 -5.12
C ILE A 471 9.97 -10.91 -4.74
N CYS A 472 9.56 -10.05 -5.67
CA CYS A 472 8.44 -9.13 -5.53
C CYS A 472 7.64 -9.02 -6.84
N LEU A 473 6.61 -8.17 -6.87
CA LEU A 473 5.69 -8.08 -8.00
C LEU A 473 6.38 -7.82 -9.34
N SER A 474 7.44 -7.00 -9.36
CA SER A 474 8.19 -6.68 -10.59
C SER A 474 8.96 -7.86 -11.19
N HIS A 475 9.14 -8.97 -10.46
CA HIS A 475 9.73 -10.19 -10.99
C HIS A 475 8.72 -10.98 -11.83
N TYR A 476 7.43 -10.92 -11.46
CA TYR A 476 6.32 -11.53 -12.20
C TYR A 476 5.87 -10.66 -13.37
N PHE A 477 6.08 -9.34 -13.27
CA PHE A 477 5.75 -8.35 -14.28
C PHE A 477 6.95 -7.42 -14.53
N PRO A 478 7.95 -7.85 -15.33
CA PRO A 478 9.09 -7.01 -15.69
C PRO A 478 8.72 -5.67 -16.34
N SER A 479 7.54 -5.52 -16.93
CA SER A 479 6.99 -4.24 -17.42
C SER A 479 6.94 -3.16 -16.33
N LEU A 480 6.74 -3.53 -15.07
CA LEU A 480 6.74 -2.59 -13.94
C LEU A 480 8.09 -1.88 -13.78
N LEU A 481 9.20 -2.53 -14.13
CA LEU A 481 10.53 -1.90 -14.09
C LEU A 481 10.64 -0.74 -15.07
N LYS A 482 9.99 -0.84 -16.24
CA LYS A 482 10.02 0.20 -17.29
C LYS A 482 9.36 1.50 -16.83
N VAL A 483 8.34 1.42 -15.98
CA VAL A 483 7.65 2.56 -15.37
C VAL A 483 8.24 2.98 -14.01
N GLY A 484 9.40 2.43 -13.63
CA GLY A 484 10.10 2.77 -12.39
C GLY A 484 9.49 2.14 -11.14
N LEU A 485 8.75 1.03 -11.27
CA LEU A 485 8.14 0.27 -10.18
C LEU A 485 8.92 -1.03 -9.89
N GLY A 486 10.14 -0.88 -9.35
CA GLY A 486 10.99 -2.00 -8.93
C GLY A 486 10.96 -2.32 -7.43
N PRO A 487 11.91 -3.13 -6.92
CA PRO A 487 12.05 -3.42 -5.49
C PRO A 487 12.10 -2.14 -4.64
N ASN A 488 11.48 -2.19 -3.46
CA ASN A 488 11.30 -1.08 -2.51
C ASN A 488 10.48 0.12 -3.03
N THR A 489 10.07 0.17 -4.29
CA THR A 489 9.28 1.30 -4.82
C THR A 489 7.79 1.17 -4.53
N ILE A 490 7.31 -0.04 -4.21
CA ILE A 490 5.91 -0.36 -3.92
C ILE A 490 5.77 -0.79 -2.46
N SER A 491 4.77 -0.25 -1.77
CA SER A 491 4.34 -0.72 -0.45
C SER A 491 2.88 -0.36 -0.22
N HIS A 492 2.19 -1.03 0.70
CA HIS A 492 0.79 -0.71 1.00
C HIS A 492 0.60 0.74 1.49
N SER A 493 1.59 1.31 2.19
CA SER A 493 1.57 2.73 2.57
C SER A 493 1.71 3.66 1.37
N LYS A 494 2.62 3.34 0.44
CA LYS A 494 2.84 4.14 -0.78
C LYS A 494 1.63 4.14 -1.70
N ILE A 495 1.01 2.97 -1.89
CA ILE A 495 -0.23 2.81 -2.65
C ILE A 495 -1.30 3.78 -2.13
N ARG A 496 -1.55 3.73 -0.81
CA ARG A 496 -2.57 4.59 -0.20
C ARG A 496 -2.22 6.08 -0.25
N ALA A 497 -0.94 6.43 -0.12
CA ALA A 497 -0.48 7.81 -0.26
C ALA A 497 -0.67 8.33 -1.68
N THR A 498 -0.33 7.53 -2.69
CA THR A 498 -0.58 7.85 -4.09
C THR A 498 -2.06 8.06 -4.38
N GLU A 499 -2.95 7.19 -3.90
CA GLU A 499 -4.41 7.41 -4.03
C GLU A 499 -4.86 8.74 -3.38
N GLY A 500 -4.25 9.12 -2.26
CA GLY A 500 -4.52 10.39 -1.60
C GLY A 500 -4.07 11.61 -2.40
N VAL A 501 -2.85 11.56 -2.94
CA VAL A 501 -2.28 12.64 -3.76
C VAL A 501 -3.02 12.77 -5.09
N LEU A 502 -3.36 11.66 -5.75
CA LEU A 502 -4.15 11.68 -6.99
C LEU A 502 -5.54 12.27 -6.76
N GLU A 503 -6.23 11.91 -5.66
CA GLU A 503 -7.51 12.53 -5.31
C GLU A 503 -7.38 14.03 -5.01
N TRP A 504 -6.25 14.44 -4.42
CA TRP A 504 -5.96 15.85 -4.20
C TRP A 504 -5.72 16.59 -5.53
N PHE A 505 -4.92 16.05 -6.45
CA PHE A 505 -4.73 16.62 -7.80
C PHE A 505 -6.06 16.73 -8.54
N ARG A 506 -6.92 15.73 -8.39
CA ARG A 506 -8.23 15.66 -9.02
C ARG A 506 -9.21 16.73 -8.53
N THR A 507 -9.17 17.09 -7.24
CA THR A 507 -10.21 17.91 -6.60
C THR A 507 -9.73 19.23 -5.99
N GLY A 508 -8.42 19.39 -5.80
CA GLY A 508 -7.80 20.46 -5.00
C GLY A 508 -8.23 20.47 -3.53
N SER A 509 -8.94 19.44 -3.04
CA SER A 509 -9.68 19.50 -1.77
C SER A 509 -9.19 18.48 -0.76
N VAL A 510 -8.59 18.96 0.33
CA VAL A 510 -8.24 18.14 1.51
C VAL A 510 -9.47 17.41 2.07
N ARG A 511 -10.67 18.00 1.97
CA ARG A 511 -11.92 17.36 2.39
C ARG A 511 -12.28 16.17 1.49
N ALA A 512 -12.06 16.28 0.18
CA ALA A 512 -12.29 15.16 -0.74
C ALA A 512 -11.30 14.02 -0.46
N THR A 513 -10.01 14.32 -0.34
CA THR A 513 -8.97 13.33 0.03
C THR A 513 -9.25 12.66 1.37
N SER A 514 -9.68 13.43 2.38
CA SER A 514 -10.11 12.91 3.70
C SER A 514 -11.28 11.92 3.59
N ARG A 515 -12.26 12.18 2.72
CA ARG A 515 -13.37 11.26 2.45
C ARG A 515 -12.92 10.01 1.69
N LYS A 516 -12.11 10.18 0.64
CA LYS A 516 -11.58 9.07 -0.18
C LYS A 516 -10.74 8.10 0.66
N LEU A 517 -9.88 8.63 1.54
CA LEU A 517 -9.05 7.82 2.43
C LEU A 517 -9.75 7.46 3.75
N GLY A 518 -10.96 7.94 4.04
CA GLY A 518 -11.62 7.69 5.33
C GLY A 518 -10.82 8.14 6.56
N ASN A 519 -9.97 9.17 6.45
CA ASN A 519 -9.14 9.72 7.52
C ASN A 519 -9.59 11.15 7.89
N THR A 520 -9.17 11.68 9.03
CA THR A 520 -9.42 13.10 9.36
C THR A 520 -8.59 14.02 8.47
N LYS A 521 -9.06 15.26 8.25
CA LYS A 521 -8.34 16.28 7.46
C LYS A 521 -6.90 16.48 7.96
N LYS A 522 -6.71 16.53 9.29
CA LYS A 522 -5.40 16.65 9.95
C LYS A 522 -4.46 15.50 9.55
N VAL A 523 -4.94 14.26 9.66
CA VAL A 523 -4.13 13.08 9.32
C VAL A 523 -3.73 13.07 7.84
N VAL A 524 -4.64 13.48 6.95
CA VAL A 524 -4.37 13.61 5.51
C VAL A 524 -3.27 14.64 5.22
N LEU A 525 -3.38 15.83 5.81
CA LEU A 525 -2.38 16.90 5.66
C LEU A 525 -1.00 16.51 6.20
N GLU A 526 -0.96 15.77 7.30
CA GLU A 526 0.32 15.42 7.94
C GLU A 526 1.04 14.24 7.29
N ASN A 527 0.30 13.31 6.68
CA ASN A 527 0.86 12.00 6.30
C ASN A 527 0.69 11.61 4.83
N TYR A 528 -0.23 12.24 4.10
CA TYR A 528 -0.63 11.78 2.76
C TYR A 528 -0.40 12.80 1.67
N ILE A 529 -0.51 14.09 1.96
CA ILE A 529 -0.26 15.15 0.98
C ILE A 529 1.09 15.79 1.30
N PRO A 530 2.05 15.83 0.35
CA PRO A 530 3.32 16.53 0.52
C PRO A 530 3.10 18.00 0.89
N LYS A 531 3.87 18.51 1.85
CA LYS A 531 3.72 19.89 2.33
C LYS A 531 4.12 20.89 1.26
N GLU A 532 5.11 20.53 0.48
CA GLU A 532 5.66 21.28 -0.65
C GLU A 532 4.56 21.54 -1.68
N LEU A 533 3.76 20.51 -1.98
CA LEU A 533 2.62 20.59 -2.89
C LEU A 533 1.53 21.53 -2.37
N ILE A 534 1.21 21.45 -1.07
CA ILE A 534 0.23 22.34 -0.43
C ILE A 534 0.73 23.78 -0.44
N THR A 535 2.00 24.01 -0.11
CA THR A 535 2.61 25.34 -0.08
C THR A 535 2.60 25.95 -1.47
N ALA A 536 3.07 25.24 -2.50
CA ALA A 536 3.05 25.71 -3.88
C ALA A 536 1.63 26.10 -4.34
N PHE A 537 0.65 25.24 -4.08
CA PHE A 537 -0.74 25.50 -4.43
C PHE A 537 -1.34 26.69 -3.66
N SER A 538 -1.06 26.79 -2.36
CA SER A 538 -1.55 27.89 -1.51
C SER A 538 -0.93 29.21 -1.93
N THR A 539 0.38 29.25 -2.21
CA THR A 539 1.08 30.42 -2.72
C THR A 539 0.46 30.88 -4.04
N ARG A 540 0.19 29.95 -4.97
CA ARG A 540 -0.48 30.27 -6.24
C ARG A 540 -1.87 30.86 -6.04
N LEU A 541 -2.67 30.29 -5.13
CA LEU A 541 -4.01 30.81 -4.83
C LEU A 541 -3.95 32.21 -4.20
N VAL A 542 -3.05 32.43 -3.25
CA VAL A 542 -2.85 33.73 -2.59
C VAL A 542 -2.40 34.78 -3.60
N ARG A 543 -1.38 34.48 -4.42
CA ARG A 543 -0.91 35.40 -5.47
C ARG A 543 -2.00 35.73 -6.48
N ARG A 544 -2.81 34.73 -6.88
CA ARG A 544 -3.95 34.97 -7.76
C ARG A 544 -4.96 35.95 -7.13
N ILE A 545 -5.30 35.77 -5.85
CA ILE A 545 -6.23 36.69 -5.14
C ILE A 545 -5.61 38.08 -4.99
N GLN A 546 -4.33 38.17 -4.62
CA GLN A 546 -3.61 39.44 -4.48
C GLN A 546 -3.61 40.21 -5.80
N ASN A 547 -3.27 39.55 -6.91
CA ASN A 547 -3.30 40.17 -8.24
C ASN A 547 -4.72 40.61 -8.64
N VAL A 548 -5.79 39.87 -8.26
CA VAL A 548 -7.17 40.35 -8.48
C VAL A 548 -7.41 41.68 -7.75
N ILE A 549 -7.01 41.76 -6.47
CA ILE A 549 -7.20 42.95 -5.64
C ILE A 549 -6.40 44.12 -6.19
N ILE A 550 -5.12 43.90 -6.51
CA ILE A 550 -4.23 44.93 -7.05
C ILE A 550 -4.77 45.44 -8.38
N VAL A 551 -5.06 44.55 -9.34
CA VAL A 551 -5.64 44.93 -10.64
C VAL A 551 -6.94 45.70 -10.48
N SER A 552 -7.77 45.34 -9.51
CA SER A 552 -9.01 46.09 -9.21
C SER A 552 -8.71 47.48 -8.66
N ALA A 553 -7.72 47.60 -7.78
CA ALA A 553 -7.36 48.85 -7.11
C ALA A 553 -6.56 49.82 -8.01
N THR A 554 -5.73 49.29 -8.92
CA THR A 554 -4.87 50.06 -9.83
C THR A 554 -5.49 50.24 -11.22
N TYR A 555 -6.76 49.89 -11.38
CA TYR A 555 -7.44 50.00 -12.67
C TYR A 555 -7.43 51.45 -13.18
N LYS A 556 -6.86 51.66 -14.38
CA LYS A 556 -6.58 52.97 -15.03
C LYS A 556 -5.44 53.80 -14.44
N GLU A 557 -4.69 53.25 -13.50
CA GLU A 557 -3.47 53.88 -13.00
C GLU A 557 -2.27 53.52 -13.87
N ASP A 558 -1.37 54.49 -14.08
CA ASP A 558 -0.19 54.32 -14.95
C ASP A 558 0.80 53.27 -14.42
N TYR A 559 0.78 53.02 -13.10
CA TYR A 559 1.64 52.07 -12.40
C TYR A 559 1.02 50.67 -12.26
N LEU A 560 -0.09 50.37 -12.94
CA LEU A 560 -0.77 49.06 -12.83
C LEU A 560 0.19 47.89 -13.10
N LEU A 561 1.00 47.98 -14.16
CA LEU A 561 1.91 46.91 -14.56
C LEU A 561 3.08 46.74 -13.57
N GLU A 562 3.52 47.84 -12.94
CA GLU A 562 4.56 47.82 -11.90
C GLU A 562 4.07 47.18 -10.59
N ALA A 563 2.75 47.21 -10.36
CA ALA A 563 2.14 46.71 -9.13
C ALA A 563 1.76 45.21 -9.18
N VAL A 564 1.73 44.59 -10.37
CA VAL A 564 1.21 43.23 -10.59
C VAL A 564 2.30 42.27 -11.07
N ASP A 565 2.08 40.98 -10.87
CA ASP A 565 3.04 39.93 -11.26
C ASP A 565 3.02 39.58 -12.78
N PHE A 566 2.64 40.52 -13.66
CA PHE A 566 2.47 40.27 -15.10
C PHE A 566 3.48 41.06 -15.93
N GLU A 567 3.93 40.49 -17.05
CA GLU A 567 4.92 41.13 -17.92
C GLU A 567 4.27 42.09 -18.93
N SER A 568 2.96 41.95 -19.19
CA SER A 568 2.24 42.80 -20.13
C SER A 568 0.77 43.04 -19.77
N LEU A 569 0.19 44.12 -20.31
CA LEU A 569 -1.25 44.42 -20.20
C LEU A 569 -2.14 43.36 -20.87
N THR A 570 -1.60 42.61 -21.84
CA THR A 570 -2.31 41.50 -22.49
C THR A 570 -2.50 40.35 -21.51
N GLU A 571 -1.47 39.99 -20.75
CA GLU A 571 -1.56 38.95 -19.71
C GLU A 571 -2.54 39.34 -18.60
N VAL A 572 -2.55 40.62 -18.22
CA VAL A 572 -3.52 41.16 -17.26
C VAL A 572 -4.95 40.98 -17.79
N HIS A 573 -5.20 41.30 -19.07
CA HIS A 573 -6.52 41.10 -19.69
C HIS A 573 -6.94 39.64 -19.69
N GLU A 574 -6.07 38.73 -20.16
CA GLU A 574 -6.35 37.30 -20.16
C GLU A 574 -6.62 36.75 -18.75
N PHE A 575 -5.89 37.26 -17.76
CA PHE A 575 -6.07 36.91 -16.36
C PHE A 575 -7.45 37.34 -15.83
N ILE A 576 -7.87 38.58 -16.11
CA ILE A 576 -9.20 39.09 -15.74
C ILE A 576 -10.28 38.26 -16.43
N ASP A 577 -10.19 38.02 -17.74
CA ASP A 577 -11.19 37.25 -18.49
C ASP A 577 -11.34 35.83 -17.97
N LYS A 578 -10.23 35.18 -17.61
CA LYS A 578 -10.25 33.89 -16.92
C LYS A 578 -10.99 34.00 -15.58
N ILE A 579 -10.73 35.00 -14.75
CA ILE A 579 -11.45 35.19 -13.47
C ILE A 579 -12.95 35.43 -13.68
N LEU A 580 -13.32 36.27 -14.64
CA LEU A 580 -14.71 36.62 -14.93
C LEU A 580 -15.51 35.43 -15.47
N SER A 581 -14.88 34.53 -16.24
CA SER A 581 -15.51 33.33 -16.80
C SER A 581 -15.76 32.22 -15.78
N PHE A 582 -14.94 32.09 -14.73
CA PHE A 582 -15.13 31.09 -13.66
C PHE A 582 -16.27 31.44 -12.68
N ASP A 583 -16.54 32.71 -12.42
CA ASP A 583 -17.58 33.14 -11.47
C ASP A 583 -18.88 33.55 -12.20
N LYS A 584 -19.59 32.55 -12.76
CA LYS A 584 -20.88 32.73 -13.43
C LYS A 584 -22.00 33.25 -12.52
N LYS A 585 -21.82 33.18 -11.19
CA LYS A 585 -22.83 33.58 -10.19
C LYS A 585 -22.55 34.91 -9.47
N THR A 586 -21.44 35.60 -9.77
CA THR A 586 -21.07 36.88 -9.13
C THR A 586 -21.15 36.79 -7.59
N SER A 587 -20.47 35.80 -7.02
CA SER A 587 -20.48 35.64 -5.55
C SER A 587 -19.47 36.55 -4.86
N SER A 588 -18.47 37.04 -5.60
CA SER A 588 -17.43 37.93 -5.09
C SER A 588 -17.70 39.41 -5.43
N PRO A 589 -17.69 40.33 -4.44
CA PRO A 589 -17.77 41.78 -4.67
C PRO A 589 -16.70 42.32 -5.62
N LEU A 590 -15.47 41.78 -5.53
CA LEU A 590 -14.34 42.17 -6.39
C LEU A 590 -14.56 41.79 -7.86
N VAL A 591 -15.07 40.58 -8.09
CA VAL A 591 -15.39 40.11 -9.45
C VAL A 591 -16.54 40.91 -10.03
N SER A 592 -17.51 41.29 -9.20
CA SER A 592 -18.63 42.15 -9.61
C SER A 592 -18.17 43.56 -9.99
N TYR A 593 -17.23 44.12 -9.23
CA TYR A 593 -16.57 45.39 -9.54
C TYR A 593 -15.81 45.32 -10.87
N LEU A 594 -15.00 44.28 -11.08
CA LEU A 594 -14.29 44.04 -12.34
C LEU A 594 -15.24 43.91 -13.54
N LYS A 595 -16.36 43.17 -13.40
CA LYS A 595 -17.40 43.08 -14.45
C LYS A 595 -18.05 44.43 -14.78
N ASN A 596 -18.31 45.24 -13.75
CA ASN A 596 -18.94 46.55 -13.93
C ASN A 596 -18.03 47.53 -14.67
N ILE A 597 -16.73 47.37 -14.48
CA ILE A 597 -15.69 48.17 -15.12
C ILE A 597 -15.39 47.67 -16.53
N SER A 598 -15.39 46.36 -16.75
CA SER A 598 -15.06 45.73 -18.02
C SER A 598 -16.19 45.81 -19.06
N LYS A 599 -17.09 46.81 -19.01
CA LYS A 599 -18.25 47.01 -19.92
C LYS A 599 -17.84 47.07 -21.40
N ARG A 600 -17.56 45.91 -21.98
CA ARG A 600 -17.62 45.57 -23.39
C ARG A 600 -18.55 44.37 -23.49
N LYS A 601 -19.43 44.39 -24.49
CA LYS A 601 -20.03 43.15 -24.99
C LYS A 601 -18.84 42.29 -25.41
N SER A 602 -18.52 41.27 -24.60
CA SER A 602 -17.62 40.23 -25.06
C SER A 602 -18.39 39.47 -26.14
N ASP A 603 -18.13 39.80 -27.41
CA ASP A 603 -18.14 38.74 -28.41
C ASP A 603 -17.14 37.72 -27.86
N ILE A 604 -17.65 36.54 -27.49
CA ILE A 604 -16.83 35.49 -26.91
C ILE A 604 -15.99 34.94 -28.07
N GLU A 605 -14.89 35.63 -28.40
CA GLU A 605 -13.78 34.97 -29.05
C GLU A 605 -13.22 33.99 -28.03
N PHE A 606 -13.58 32.71 -28.20
CA PHE A 606 -12.91 31.64 -27.49
C PHE A 606 -11.47 31.59 -27.99
N SER A 607 -10.56 32.32 -27.33
CA SER A 607 -9.12 32.17 -27.50
C SER A 607 -8.64 30.92 -26.75
N GLY A 608 -9.18 29.77 -27.14
CA GLY A 608 -8.64 28.48 -26.77
C GLY A 608 -7.92 27.90 -27.97
N ASN A 609 -6.62 27.58 -27.84
CA ASN A 609 -5.89 26.84 -28.88
C ASN A 609 -6.53 25.47 -29.18
N LEU A 610 -7.44 24.99 -28.32
CA LEU A 610 -8.12 23.70 -28.44
C LEU A 610 -9.63 23.84 -28.16
N ILE A 611 -10.44 23.66 -29.20
CA ILE A 611 -11.91 23.58 -29.13
C ILE A 611 -12.31 22.12 -29.40
N THR A 612 -13.09 21.52 -28.50
CA THR A 612 -13.58 20.14 -28.66
C THR A 612 -15.10 20.08 -28.58
N SER A 613 -15.72 19.29 -29.47
CA SER A 613 -17.16 19.04 -29.43
C SER A 613 -17.50 17.97 -28.39
N ILE A 614 -18.56 18.21 -27.61
CA ILE A 614 -19.04 17.24 -26.62
C ILE A 614 -19.97 16.24 -27.35
N SER A 615 -19.36 15.37 -28.14
CA SER A 615 -20.04 14.27 -28.84
C SER A 615 -19.49 12.93 -28.38
N SER A 616 -20.29 11.85 -28.45
CA SER A 616 -19.84 10.50 -28.11
C SER A 616 -18.55 10.14 -28.87
N THR A 617 -18.47 10.46 -30.16
CA THR A 617 -17.31 10.14 -31.01
C THR A 617 -16.05 10.90 -30.60
N THR A 618 -16.15 12.22 -30.43
CA THR A 618 -15.00 13.07 -30.06
C THR A 618 -14.48 12.73 -28.67
N LEU A 619 -15.39 12.53 -27.71
CA LEU A 619 -15.03 12.10 -26.36
C LEU A 619 -14.42 10.69 -26.36
N THR A 620 -14.93 9.77 -27.19
CA THR A 620 -14.35 8.42 -27.32
C THR A 620 -12.91 8.52 -27.81
N ALA A 621 -12.63 9.31 -28.85
CA ALA A 621 -11.27 9.49 -29.36
C ALA A 621 -10.33 10.08 -28.31
N LEU A 622 -10.79 11.10 -27.57
CA LEU A 622 -9.99 11.76 -26.54
C LEU A 622 -9.72 10.83 -25.33
N TYR A 623 -10.73 10.08 -24.88
CA TYR A 623 -10.58 9.12 -23.78
C TYR A 623 -9.73 7.94 -24.18
N LEU A 624 -9.89 7.46 -25.41
CA LEU A 624 -9.07 6.39 -25.97
C LEU A 624 -7.60 6.81 -26.07
N TYR A 625 -7.32 8.04 -26.52
CA TYR A 625 -5.97 8.61 -26.55
C TYR A 625 -5.33 8.66 -25.16
N ARG A 626 -6.09 9.11 -24.15
CA ARG A 626 -5.67 9.13 -22.74
C ARG A 626 -5.35 7.72 -22.23
N GLU A 627 -6.27 6.77 -22.39
CA GLU A 627 -6.08 5.38 -21.94
C GLU A 627 -4.90 4.71 -22.64
N ALA A 628 -4.71 4.98 -23.94
CA ALA A 628 -3.57 4.53 -24.70
C ALA A 628 -2.25 5.08 -24.16
N ALA A 629 -2.19 6.39 -23.88
CA ALA A 629 -1.00 7.02 -23.29
C ALA A 629 -0.63 6.40 -21.93
N LEU A 630 -1.65 6.09 -21.11
CA LEU A 630 -1.44 5.45 -19.80
C LEU A 630 -0.98 3.99 -19.88
N LYS A 631 -1.32 3.27 -20.95
CA LYS A 631 -0.84 1.89 -21.21
C LYS A 631 0.51 1.84 -21.92
N SER A 632 0.85 2.88 -22.69
CA SER A 632 2.09 2.95 -23.46
C SER A 632 3.29 3.33 -22.58
N ASN A 633 4.50 2.91 -22.98
CA ASN A 633 5.75 3.27 -22.30
C ASN A 633 6.39 4.55 -22.88
N VAL A 634 5.56 5.55 -23.22
CA VAL A 634 6.03 6.81 -23.83
C VAL A 634 6.67 7.69 -22.77
N GLU A 635 7.85 8.23 -23.06
CA GLU A 635 8.54 9.13 -22.12
C GLU A 635 7.79 10.45 -21.94
N MET A 636 7.78 11.00 -20.72
CA MET A 636 7.12 12.26 -20.42
C MET A 636 7.58 13.40 -21.33
N ARG A 637 8.87 13.42 -21.70
CA ARG A 637 9.45 14.41 -22.61
C ARG A 637 8.73 14.48 -23.96
N VAL A 638 8.34 13.32 -24.50
CA VAL A 638 7.62 13.23 -25.78
C VAL A 638 6.21 13.80 -25.63
N LEU A 639 5.56 13.55 -24.49
CA LEU A 639 4.20 14.04 -24.25
C LEU A 639 4.14 15.54 -23.93
N THR A 640 5.23 16.12 -23.43
CA THR A 640 5.35 17.57 -23.17
C THR A 640 5.78 18.38 -24.39
N GLU A 641 6.28 17.73 -25.44
CA GLU A 641 6.74 18.44 -26.64
C GLU A 641 5.56 19.11 -27.35
N ILE A 642 5.68 20.41 -27.56
CA ILE A 642 4.65 21.21 -28.27
C ILE A 642 4.86 21.01 -29.77
N GLU A 643 3.82 20.53 -30.45
CA GLU A 643 3.86 20.43 -31.90
C GLU A 643 3.80 21.83 -32.52
N SER A 644 4.76 22.14 -33.39
CA SER A 644 4.91 23.49 -33.98
C SER A 644 3.72 23.95 -34.83
N LYS A 645 2.92 23.03 -35.38
CA LYS A 645 1.75 23.35 -36.22
C LYS A 645 0.49 23.63 -35.41
N SER A 646 0.23 22.84 -34.37
CA SER A 646 -1.00 22.96 -33.57
C SER A 646 -0.81 23.82 -32.31
N GLY A 647 0.44 24.01 -31.86
CA GLY A 647 0.73 24.70 -30.60
C GLY A 647 0.25 23.93 -29.37
N ILE A 648 -0.09 22.64 -29.53
CA ILE A 648 -0.65 21.78 -28.49
C ILE A 648 0.33 20.64 -28.21
N SER A 649 0.52 20.29 -26.94
CA SER A 649 1.25 19.09 -26.54
C SER A 649 0.30 17.90 -26.37
N PRO A 650 0.75 16.66 -26.61
CA PRO A 650 0.02 15.44 -26.26
C PRO A 650 -0.52 15.45 -24.82
N LEU A 651 0.26 15.95 -23.86
CA LEU A 651 -0.13 16.07 -22.47
C LEU A 651 -1.35 16.99 -22.28
N ALA A 652 -1.46 18.08 -23.05
CA ALA A 652 -2.62 18.96 -22.97
C ALA A 652 -3.93 18.25 -23.36
N LEU A 653 -3.90 17.34 -24.35
CA LEU A 653 -5.05 16.50 -24.71
C LEU A 653 -5.43 15.54 -23.58
N ILE A 654 -4.43 14.91 -22.94
CA ILE A 654 -4.62 14.01 -21.80
C ILE A 654 -5.21 14.76 -20.60
N THR A 655 -4.71 15.96 -20.32
CA THR A 655 -5.21 16.83 -19.25
C THR A 655 -6.65 17.28 -19.52
N LEU A 656 -6.98 17.61 -20.77
CA LEU A 656 -8.35 17.91 -21.18
C LEU A 656 -9.27 16.68 -20.99
N ALA A 657 -8.83 15.49 -21.40
CA ALA A 657 -9.57 14.24 -21.20
C ALA A 657 -9.90 14.02 -19.72
N ASN A 658 -8.88 14.13 -18.86
CA ASN A 658 -8.97 14.03 -17.41
C ASN A 658 -9.98 15.02 -16.81
N TYR A 659 -9.96 16.27 -17.28
CA TYR A 659 -10.90 17.30 -16.84
C TYR A 659 -12.34 16.97 -17.26
N LEU A 660 -12.55 16.57 -18.52
CA LEU A 660 -13.89 16.26 -19.05
C LEU A 660 -14.50 15.04 -18.35
N MET A 661 -13.74 13.97 -18.14
CA MET A 661 -14.21 12.78 -17.40
C MET A 661 -14.69 13.12 -15.98
N LEU A 662 -14.17 14.20 -15.38
CA LEU A 662 -14.54 14.65 -14.05
C LEU A 662 -15.76 15.58 -14.03
N VAL A 663 -15.84 16.48 -14.99
CA VAL A 663 -16.86 17.55 -15.02
C VAL A 663 -18.16 17.06 -15.66
N LEU A 664 -18.08 16.31 -16.76
CA LEU A 664 -19.24 15.91 -17.54
C LEU A 664 -20.26 15.04 -16.77
N PRO A 665 -19.87 14.12 -15.87
CA PRO A 665 -20.84 13.33 -15.09
C PRO A 665 -21.78 14.18 -14.23
N ASN A 666 -21.32 15.35 -13.78
CA ASN A 666 -22.08 16.27 -12.93
C ASN A 666 -22.76 17.40 -13.72
N ASN A 667 -22.77 17.31 -15.06
CA ASN A 667 -23.42 18.31 -15.89
C ASN A 667 -24.95 18.25 -15.70
N LYS A 668 -25.62 19.40 -15.82
CA LYS A 668 -27.08 19.49 -15.73
C LYS A 668 -27.76 18.90 -16.95
N ASP A 669 -27.10 18.92 -18.11
CA ASP A 669 -27.63 18.39 -19.36
C ASP A 669 -27.50 16.87 -19.43
N ASN A 670 -28.61 16.17 -19.68
CA ASN A 670 -28.64 14.72 -19.76
C ASN A 670 -27.92 14.18 -21.01
N LEU A 671 -28.01 14.87 -22.15
CA LEU A 671 -27.38 14.43 -23.40
C LEU A 671 -25.85 14.43 -23.28
N ILE A 672 -25.30 15.42 -22.57
CA ILE A 672 -23.87 15.50 -22.28
C ILE A 672 -23.42 14.35 -21.38
N ARG A 673 -24.22 14.00 -20.36
CA ARG A 673 -23.91 12.87 -19.46
C ARG A 673 -23.94 11.53 -20.22
N GLU A 674 -24.96 11.32 -21.05
CA GLU A 674 -25.08 10.12 -21.89
C GLU A 674 -23.92 9.99 -22.88
N ALA A 675 -23.55 11.09 -23.55
CA ALA A 675 -22.41 11.11 -24.46
C ALA A 675 -21.09 10.72 -23.75
N ASN A 676 -20.90 11.21 -22.53
CA ASN A 676 -19.75 10.86 -21.69
C ASN A 676 -19.76 9.37 -21.28
N ILE A 677 -20.91 8.83 -20.85
CA ILE A 677 -21.04 7.41 -20.48
C ILE A 677 -20.73 6.51 -21.68
N GLN A 678 -21.37 6.78 -22.83
CA GLN A 678 -21.13 6.03 -24.07
C GLN A 678 -19.66 6.11 -24.51
N ALA A 679 -19.03 7.27 -24.36
CA ALA A 679 -17.61 7.45 -24.71
C ALA A 679 -16.68 6.63 -23.81
N LEU A 680 -16.96 6.55 -22.50
CA LEU A 680 -16.20 5.74 -21.55
C LEU A 680 -16.32 4.24 -21.83
N GLU A 681 -17.51 3.78 -22.22
CA GLU A 681 -17.73 2.37 -22.58
C GLU A 681 -17.05 2.02 -23.91
N LYS A 682 -17.24 2.86 -24.93
CA LYS A 682 -16.62 2.66 -26.26
C LYS A 682 -15.09 2.73 -26.18
N SER A 683 -14.52 3.66 -25.43
CA SER A 683 -13.06 3.75 -25.32
C SER A 683 -12.46 2.50 -24.69
N LYS A 684 -13.07 1.95 -23.63
CA LYS A 684 -12.65 0.68 -23.02
C LYS A 684 -12.73 -0.50 -24.00
N ARG A 685 -13.78 -0.54 -24.83
CA ARG A 685 -13.96 -1.58 -25.84
C ARG A 685 -12.96 -1.50 -26.99
N LEU A 686 -12.64 -0.29 -27.46
CA LEU A 686 -11.71 -0.06 -28.59
C LEU A 686 -10.24 -0.12 -28.19
N LEU A 687 -9.91 0.10 -26.91
CA LEU A 687 -8.55 0.08 -26.40
C LEU A 687 -7.73 -1.16 -26.81
N PRO A 688 -8.24 -2.41 -26.76
CA PRO A 688 -7.51 -3.60 -27.21
C PRO A 688 -7.41 -3.77 -28.74
N GLU A 689 -8.20 -3.07 -29.55
CA GLU A 689 -8.29 -3.30 -31.00
C GLU A 689 -7.21 -2.58 -31.83
N VAL A 690 -6.39 -1.73 -31.20
CA VAL A 690 -5.45 -0.85 -31.90
C VAL A 690 -4.06 -0.93 -31.28
N ASN A 691 -3.04 -0.96 -32.12
CA ASN A 691 -1.63 -0.96 -31.70
C ASN A 691 -1.16 0.48 -31.44
N TRP A 692 -1.28 0.93 -30.19
CA TRP A 692 -1.11 2.34 -29.81
C TRP A 692 0.34 2.81 -29.65
N ASP A 693 1.31 1.90 -29.51
CA ASP A 693 2.74 2.26 -29.40
C ASP A 693 3.26 2.95 -30.69
N GLY A 694 2.58 2.74 -31.82
CA GLY A 694 2.90 3.40 -33.10
C GLY A 694 2.31 4.81 -33.27
N ILE A 695 1.38 5.24 -32.40
CA ILE A 695 0.70 6.54 -32.51
C ILE A 695 1.50 7.65 -31.83
N PHE A 696 2.21 7.32 -30.76
CA PHE A 696 3.15 8.23 -30.11
C PHE A 696 4.50 8.12 -30.82
N ILE A 697 4.63 8.84 -31.94
CA ILE A 697 5.76 8.75 -32.87
C ILE A 697 7.11 8.83 -32.11
N LYS A 698 7.94 7.79 -32.26
CA LYS A 698 9.39 7.90 -32.05
C LYS A 698 9.98 8.65 -33.24
N ARG A 699 10.65 9.77 -32.97
CA ARG A 699 11.25 10.67 -33.98
C ARG A 699 12.13 9.98 -35.03
N GLU A 700 12.65 8.79 -34.73
CA GLU A 700 13.51 8.00 -35.62
C GLU A 700 12.87 7.65 -36.98
N LYS A 701 11.55 7.77 -37.14
CA LYS A 701 10.85 7.57 -38.41
C LYS A 701 10.37 8.85 -39.12
N MET A 702 10.71 10.03 -38.59
CA MET A 702 10.30 11.33 -39.16
C MET A 702 11.48 12.21 -39.60
N ILE A 703 12.70 11.66 -39.64
CA ILE A 703 13.87 12.31 -40.26
C ILE A 703 14.17 11.62 -41.59
#